data_AF-Q581B3-F1
#
_entry.id   AF-Q581B3-F1
#
_cell.length_a   1.000
_cell.length_b   1.000
_cell.length_c   1.000
_cell.angle_alpha   90.00
_cell.angle_beta   90.00
_cell.angle_gamma   90.00
#
_symmetry.space_group_name_H-M   'P 1'
#
loop_
_entity.id
_entity.type
_entity.pdbx_description
1 polymer ?
#
loop_
_entity_poly.entity_id
_entity_poly.type
_entity_poly.pdbx_seq_one_letter_code
_entity_poly.pdbx_strand_id
1 'polypeptide(L)'
;MNFLSQIYTDSCYKSYLDNEPPFLVAVVSGKRLCISEGLSRMSNQSSLFHIKYFPDLRSLPTKQKAAGAPLPNALGVLKSDWCTRRLHSRFSCVIFSLDWETVSDVAMDEIGNSSMWDQLLAWTRTLRSKIIVALATEKCSNEGEDVKEKLETLQRVLKQRLGDDFNELIILFKLGMERESAERLYHMLKKTSTAYHMEELARIRNKPPEPNYLAVRLGFKTGWHSLVVRDLGAAVKHFTNAYNCLRDVAPPQSPMELRMCGTVIIMHLLNAAKALSDVSFEDLYYGMCEDHIVWLGQITPSTGENFTMVQFLKPLLIAECHYWLAKNTCHAVPVASMGHLCACMFAYEDALKVNRSLETSAQQTVAPVLIGVECCSEAHVNICSLSGTSDALTKRVGELLSECASLTVPTVELLYTSARLNVMLRRTDEALYSLEMLWEHGVKSYEGAKVIHGLLIELSKSVPDELVEKCSREVTLSYASLSFGPGAEESQRRFRDSFAKMMSSFSLDSFLSYPHKGYYAPFNIFCGFSEVHGDDSMHELVMVFRTHSIDNVNVDSLCVNLSRMRDNKLDSWATQTSVDRSVELCSCNSSSVSALFDLREPGVYYCSRVQGRVKCGDICLNVEWNFDDTSVENNNVGTAVY
;
A
#
# COMPACT_ATOMS: atom_id res chain seq x y z
N MET A 1 0.57 -3.87 9.32
CA MET A 1 -0.32 -3.47 10.41
C MET A 1 -1.69 -3.10 9.86
N ASN A 2 -1.86 -2.04 9.07
CA ASN A 2 -3.14 -1.76 8.39
C ASN A 2 -3.57 -2.95 7.54
N PHE A 3 -2.63 -3.52 6.77
CA PHE A 3 -2.89 -4.68 5.92
C PHE A 3 -3.18 -5.94 6.76
N LEU A 4 -2.30 -6.26 7.72
CA LEU A 4 -2.51 -7.39 8.63
C LEU A 4 -3.84 -7.30 9.40
N SER A 5 -4.26 -6.09 9.82
CA SER A 5 -5.55 -5.87 10.48
C SER A 5 -6.76 -6.13 9.58
N GLN A 6 -6.62 -5.86 8.29
CA GLN A 6 -7.63 -6.16 7.29
C GLN A 6 -7.68 -7.67 7.00
N ILE A 7 -6.52 -8.33 6.90
CA ILE A 7 -6.43 -9.77 6.59
C ILE A 7 -7.08 -10.63 7.67
N TYR A 8 -6.69 -10.47 8.94
CA TYR A 8 -7.22 -11.35 9.99
C TYR A 8 -8.64 -10.98 10.42
N THR A 9 -9.19 -9.87 9.87
CA THR A 9 -10.46 -9.27 10.31
C THR A 9 -10.59 -9.17 11.83
N ASP A 10 -9.44 -9.10 12.53
CA ASP A 10 -9.35 -9.17 13.98
C ASP A 10 -8.99 -7.79 14.55
N SER A 11 -9.82 -7.37 15.50
CA SER A 11 -9.59 -6.24 16.41
C SER A 11 -8.18 -6.19 17.00
N CYS A 12 -7.49 -7.31 17.16
CA CYS A 12 -6.11 -7.43 17.65
C CYS A 12 -5.14 -6.52 16.92
N TYR A 13 -4.92 -6.73 15.63
CA TYR A 13 -3.98 -5.92 14.85
C TYR A 13 -4.48 -4.48 14.65
N LYS A 14 -5.81 -4.28 14.57
CA LYS A 14 -6.39 -2.94 14.52
C LYS A 14 -6.11 -2.14 15.79
N SER A 15 -6.13 -2.79 16.94
CA SER A 15 -5.82 -2.18 18.24
C SER A 15 -4.34 -1.79 18.40
N TYR A 16 -3.45 -2.41 17.63
CA TYR A 16 -2.03 -2.02 17.54
C TYR A 16 -1.80 -0.82 16.61
N LEU A 17 -2.80 -0.38 15.87
CA LEU A 17 -2.70 0.82 15.02
C LEU A 17 -3.19 2.07 15.73
N ASP A 18 -3.80 1.91 16.92
CA ASP A 18 -4.24 3.05 17.71
C ASP A 18 -3.03 3.75 18.33
N ASN A 19 -2.68 4.90 17.76
CA ASN A 19 -1.58 5.75 18.20
C ASN A 19 -2.03 6.77 19.26
N GLU A 20 -3.34 6.83 19.53
CA GLU A 20 -3.94 7.73 20.51
C GLU A 20 -4.85 6.96 21.47
N PRO A 21 -4.35 5.90 22.13
CA PRO A 21 -5.21 5.00 22.88
C PRO A 21 -5.93 5.75 24.03
N PRO A 22 -7.27 5.66 24.11
CA PRO A 22 -8.04 6.37 25.13
C PRO A 22 -7.97 5.68 26.49
N PHE A 23 -8.31 6.43 27.55
CA PHE A 23 -8.64 5.84 28.84
C PHE A 23 -9.93 5.03 28.72
N LEU A 24 -9.86 3.73 29.00
CA LEU A 24 -11.03 2.86 29.03
C LEU A 24 -11.73 2.93 30.38
N VAL A 25 -13.03 3.27 30.39
CA VAL A 25 -13.85 3.44 31.60
C VAL A 25 -15.12 2.59 31.49
N ALA A 26 -15.46 1.87 32.56
CA ALA A 26 -16.74 1.17 32.68
C ALA A 26 -17.70 1.98 33.53
N VAL A 27 -18.97 2.05 33.13
CA VAL A 27 -20.07 2.61 33.91
C VAL A 27 -21.02 1.47 34.24
N VAL A 28 -21.19 1.16 35.52
CA VAL A 28 -22.16 0.18 36.00
C VAL A 28 -23.33 0.94 36.59
N SER A 29 -24.50 0.82 35.96
CA SER A 29 -25.69 1.57 36.37
C SER A 29 -26.97 0.87 35.93
N GLY A 30 -27.92 0.76 36.86
CA GLY A 30 -29.30 0.37 36.53
C GLY A 30 -30.07 1.46 35.79
N LYS A 31 -29.60 2.72 35.84
CA LYS A 31 -30.15 3.87 35.10
C LYS A 31 -29.34 4.16 33.83
N ARG A 32 -30.00 4.70 32.81
CA ARG A 32 -29.33 5.18 31.60
C ARG A 32 -28.68 6.54 31.87
N LEU A 33 -27.37 6.56 32.09
CA LEU A 33 -26.60 7.79 32.34
C LEU A 33 -26.05 8.39 31.06
N CYS A 34 -26.03 9.71 30.97
CA CYS A 34 -25.55 10.46 29.81
C CYS A 34 -24.10 10.97 29.99
N ILE A 35 -23.27 10.25 30.75
CA ILE A 35 -21.90 10.66 31.06
C ILE A 35 -21.07 10.96 29.80
N SER A 36 -21.10 10.09 28.79
CA SER A 36 -20.33 10.29 27.55
C SER A 36 -20.69 11.58 26.82
N GLU A 37 -21.99 11.92 26.77
CA GLU A 37 -22.50 13.17 26.20
C GLU A 37 -22.17 14.39 27.08
N GLY A 38 -22.20 14.22 28.40
CA GLY A 38 -21.77 15.27 29.34
C GLY A 38 -20.29 15.62 29.18
N LEU A 39 -19.43 14.59 29.09
CA LEU A 39 -18.00 14.78 28.87
C LEU A 39 -17.73 15.41 27.50
N SER A 40 -18.36 14.94 26.42
CA SER A 40 -18.11 15.41 25.04
C SER A 40 -18.40 16.89 24.82
N ARG A 41 -19.23 17.51 25.67
CA ARG A 41 -19.53 18.95 25.64
C ARG A 41 -18.41 19.83 26.22
N MET A 42 -17.38 19.23 26.81
CA MET A 42 -16.24 19.98 27.33
C MET A 42 -15.30 20.39 26.20
N SER A 43 -15.00 21.68 26.10
CA SER A 43 -14.24 22.27 24.98
C SER A 43 -12.72 22.00 24.99
N ASN A 44 -12.15 21.49 26.08
CA ASN A 44 -10.70 21.33 26.27
C ASN A 44 -10.28 19.87 26.54
N GLN A 45 -10.66 18.95 25.66
CA GLN A 45 -10.34 17.54 25.83
C GLN A 45 -8.93 17.19 25.33
N SER A 46 -7.93 17.37 26.20
CA SER A 46 -6.59 16.79 25.98
C SER A 46 -6.57 15.26 26.19
N SER A 47 -7.56 14.72 26.90
CA SER A 47 -7.65 13.31 27.26
C SER A 47 -8.87 12.68 26.61
N LEU A 48 -8.65 11.54 25.93
CA LEU A 48 -9.69 10.76 25.27
C LEU A 48 -10.20 9.68 26.20
N PHE A 49 -11.53 9.55 26.31
CA PHE A 49 -12.17 8.50 27.10
C PHE A 49 -13.01 7.60 26.18
N HIS A 50 -12.88 6.29 26.37
CA HIS A 50 -13.81 5.31 25.81
C HIS A 50 -14.66 4.76 26.94
N ILE A 51 -15.97 5.09 26.93
CA ILE A 51 -16.90 4.70 27.99
C ILE A 51 -17.75 3.53 27.54
N LYS A 52 -17.82 2.49 28.36
CA LYS A 52 -18.71 1.34 28.16
C LYS A 52 -19.71 1.24 29.31
N TYR A 53 -20.98 1.07 28.95
CA TYR A 53 -22.08 0.98 29.91
C TYR A 53 -22.47 -0.47 30.16
N PHE A 54 -22.72 -0.79 31.41
CA PHE A 54 -23.07 -2.12 31.91
C PHE A 54 -24.26 -1.99 32.87
N PRO A 55 -25.31 -2.80 32.73
CA PRO A 55 -26.48 -2.72 33.60
C PRO A 55 -26.18 -3.14 35.05
N ASP A 56 -25.25 -4.08 35.26
CA ASP A 56 -24.90 -4.60 36.57
C ASP A 56 -23.45 -5.12 36.65
N LEU A 57 -22.98 -5.48 37.85
CA LEU A 57 -21.63 -6.01 38.06
C LEU A 57 -21.38 -7.37 37.39
N ARG A 58 -22.43 -8.18 37.16
CA ARG A 58 -22.30 -9.52 36.58
C ARG A 58 -22.06 -9.45 35.07
N SER A 59 -22.53 -8.38 34.44
CA SER A 59 -22.32 -8.08 33.03
C SER A 59 -20.92 -7.57 32.71
N LEU A 60 -20.13 -7.17 33.72
CA LEU A 60 -18.74 -6.80 33.51
C LEU A 60 -17.92 -8.01 33.05
N PRO A 61 -17.03 -7.85 32.06
CA PRO A 61 -16.20 -8.94 31.59
C PRO A 61 -15.29 -9.43 32.74
N THR A 62 -15.49 -10.68 33.15
CA THR A 62 -14.64 -11.34 34.13
C THR A 62 -13.50 -12.04 33.43
N LYS A 63 -12.39 -12.18 34.15
CA LYS A 63 -11.23 -12.94 33.69
C LYS A 63 -11.59 -14.43 33.75
N GLN A 64 -12.35 -14.94 32.79
CA GLN A 64 -12.50 -16.38 32.64
C GLN A 64 -11.10 -16.94 32.35
N LYS A 65 -10.50 -17.59 33.35
CA LYS A 65 -9.40 -18.52 33.10
C LYS A 65 -10.01 -19.57 32.17
N ALA A 66 -9.67 -19.53 30.88
CA ALA A 66 -9.99 -20.64 29.99
C ALA A 66 -9.49 -21.91 30.68
N ALA A 67 -10.41 -22.76 31.11
CA ALA A 67 -10.07 -24.04 31.71
C ALA A 67 -9.39 -24.87 30.61
N GLY A 68 -8.13 -25.25 30.82
CA GLY A 68 -7.54 -26.39 30.12
C GLY A 68 -6.48 -26.16 29.04
N ALA A 69 -6.08 -24.93 28.70
CA ALA A 69 -4.91 -24.76 27.83
C ALA A 69 -3.66 -24.42 28.68
N PRO A 70 -2.61 -25.26 28.72
CA PRO A 70 -1.34 -24.82 29.26
C PRO A 70 -0.90 -23.61 28.44
N LEU A 71 -0.72 -22.46 29.10
CA LEU A 71 -0.04 -21.32 28.49
C LEU A 71 1.30 -21.87 27.99
N PRO A 72 1.57 -21.87 26.67
CA PRO A 72 2.89 -22.28 26.20
C PRO A 72 3.90 -21.44 26.96
N ASN A 73 4.90 -22.06 27.57
CA ASN A 73 6.03 -21.35 28.14
C ASN A 73 6.45 -20.28 27.12
N ALA A 74 6.55 -19.04 27.57
CA ALA A 74 6.42 -17.85 26.74
C ALA A 74 7.41 -17.82 25.55
N LEU A 75 6.96 -18.27 24.37
CA LEU A 75 7.80 -18.36 23.16
C LEU A 75 7.50 -17.29 22.09
N GLY A 76 6.67 -16.28 22.38
CA GLY A 76 6.38 -15.19 21.45
C GLY A 76 6.74 -13.81 22.01
N VAL A 77 7.04 -12.82 21.17
CA VAL A 77 7.39 -11.47 21.63
C VAL A 77 6.16 -10.71 22.13
N LEU A 78 5.17 -10.50 21.27
CA LEU A 78 3.95 -9.75 21.58
C LEU A 78 2.75 -10.68 21.77
N LYS A 79 1.80 -10.28 22.62
CA LYS A 79 0.53 -11.02 22.82
C LYS A 79 -0.53 -10.39 21.93
N SER A 80 -1.08 -11.12 20.95
CA SER A 80 -1.95 -10.52 19.92
C SER A 80 -3.17 -9.80 20.49
N ASP A 81 -3.81 -10.37 21.50
CA ASP A 81 -4.98 -9.79 22.18
C ASP A 81 -4.63 -8.73 23.25
N TRP A 82 -3.35 -8.36 23.41
CA TRP A 82 -2.94 -7.52 24.54
C TRP A 82 -3.54 -6.12 24.44
N CYS A 83 -3.34 -5.42 23.31
CA CYS A 83 -3.90 -4.09 23.08
C CYS A 83 -5.44 -4.14 23.08
N THR A 84 -6.06 -5.07 22.35
CA THR A 84 -7.53 -5.27 22.32
C THR A 84 -8.12 -5.38 23.71
N ARG A 85 -7.50 -6.18 24.59
CA ARG A 85 -7.99 -6.29 25.97
C ARG A 85 -7.91 -4.96 26.71
N ARG A 86 -6.89 -4.13 26.47
CA ARG A 86 -6.77 -2.82 27.13
C ARG A 86 -7.73 -1.79 26.56
N LEU A 87 -8.08 -1.90 25.28
CA LEU A 87 -9.06 -1.04 24.63
C LEU A 87 -10.50 -1.47 24.89
N HIS A 88 -10.76 -2.72 25.30
CA HIS A 88 -12.13 -3.22 25.37
C HIS A 88 -12.57 -3.93 26.65
N SER A 89 -11.66 -4.43 27.49
CA SER A 89 -12.01 -5.24 28.68
C SER A 89 -11.19 -4.96 29.94
N ARG A 90 -10.14 -4.13 29.87
CA ARG A 90 -9.35 -3.72 31.05
C ARG A 90 -9.56 -2.24 31.31
N PHE A 91 -10.51 -1.98 32.20
CA PHE A 91 -10.90 -0.63 32.57
C PHE A 91 -9.87 -0.02 33.51
N SER A 92 -9.44 1.20 33.20
CA SER A 92 -8.61 2.00 34.09
C SER A 92 -9.41 2.45 35.32
N CYS A 93 -10.70 2.74 35.11
CA CYS A 93 -11.64 3.18 36.12
C CYS A 93 -13.01 2.50 35.92
N VAL A 94 -13.68 2.19 37.03
CA VAL A 94 -15.09 1.78 37.06
C VAL A 94 -15.88 2.84 37.81
N ILE A 95 -16.86 3.43 37.13
CA ILE A 95 -17.89 4.26 37.75
C ILE A 95 -19.02 3.33 38.18
N PHE A 96 -19.23 3.23 39.49
CA PHE A 96 -20.34 2.51 40.05
C PHE A 96 -21.46 3.49 40.43
N SER A 97 -22.58 3.44 39.70
CA SER A 97 -23.68 4.36 39.91
C SER A 97 -24.68 3.83 40.92
N LEU A 98 -25.05 4.68 41.86
CA LEU A 98 -26.18 4.51 42.76
C LEU A 98 -27.22 5.59 42.48
N ASP A 99 -28.47 5.28 42.78
CA ASP A 99 -29.56 6.24 42.71
C ASP A 99 -29.52 7.17 43.94
N TRP A 100 -29.31 8.47 43.73
CA TRP A 100 -29.23 9.43 44.83
C TRP A 100 -30.50 9.47 45.66
N GLU A 101 -31.67 9.44 45.01
CA GLU A 101 -32.96 9.45 45.70
C GLU A 101 -33.16 8.19 46.56
N THR A 102 -32.59 7.06 46.17
CA THR A 102 -32.66 5.84 46.99
C THR A 102 -31.67 5.92 48.15
N VAL A 103 -30.44 6.38 47.89
CA VAL A 103 -29.39 6.53 48.91
C VAL A 103 -29.75 7.59 49.95
N SER A 104 -30.51 8.62 49.56
CA SER A 104 -30.96 9.67 50.49
C SER A 104 -31.96 9.16 51.53
N ASP A 105 -32.61 8.02 51.31
CA ASP A 105 -33.69 7.53 52.17
C ASP A 105 -33.28 6.28 52.96
N VAL A 106 -32.17 5.63 52.58
CA VAL A 106 -31.67 4.39 53.19
C VAL A 106 -30.69 4.69 54.34
N ALA A 107 -30.72 3.86 55.38
CA ALA A 107 -29.77 3.93 56.49
C ALA A 107 -28.34 3.60 56.03
N MET A 108 -27.34 4.33 56.55
CA MET A 108 -25.93 4.14 56.16
C MET A 108 -25.42 2.71 56.40
N ASP A 109 -25.94 2.07 57.45
CA ASP A 109 -25.58 0.70 57.84
C ASP A 109 -26.00 -0.32 56.78
N GLU A 110 -27.18 -0.13 56.18
CA GLU A 110 -27.67 -0.99 55.10
C GLU A 110 -26.84 -0.82 53.83
N ILE A 111 -26.46 0.42 53.50
CA ILE A 111 -25.55 0.69 52.39
C ILE A 111 -24.20 0.03 52.65
N GLY A 112 -23.63 0.19 53.85
CA GLY A 112 -22.36 -0.40 54.23
C GLY A 112 -22.35 -1.93 54.16
N ASN A 113 -23.45 -2.58 54.53
CA ASN A 113 -23.58 -4.03 54.56
C ASN A 113 -24.00 -4.67 53.22
N SER A 114 -24.12 -3.89 52.14
CA SER A 114 -24.48 -4.43 50.83
C SER A 114 -23.42 -5.42 50.30
N SER A 115 -23.89 -6.61 49.88
CA SER A 115 -23.06 -7.64 49.25
C SER A 115 -22.47 -7.23 47.90
N MET A 116 -23.00 -6.16 47.31
CA MET A 116 -22.53 -5.56 46.07
C MET A 116 -21.09 -5.02 46.20
N TRP A 117 -20.72 -4.48 47.36
CA TRP A 117 -19.37 -4.00 47.60
C TRP A 117 -18.36 -5.13 47.57
N ASP A 118 -18.70 -6.28 48.16
CA ASP A 118 -17.84 -7.46 48.16
C ASP A 118 -17.65 -8.02 46.74
N GLN A 119 -18.70 -7.98 45.90
CA GLN A 119 -18.61 -8.34 44.48
C GLN A 119 -17.73 -7.38 43.70
N LEU A 120 -17.91 -6.07 43.89
CA LEU A 120 -17.11 -5.04 43.24
C LEU A 120 -15.63 -5.13 43.65
N LEU A 121 -15.35 -5.40 44.92
CA LEU A 121 -14.00 -5.59 45.46
C LEU A 121 -13.33 -6.85 44.87
N ALA A 122 -14.05 -7.97 44.78
CA ALA A 122 -13.54 -9.19 44.19
C ALA A 122 -13.18 -8.98 42.70
N TRP A 123 -14.01 -8.22 41.99
CA TRP A 123 -13.78 -7.89 40.59
C TRP A 123 -12.57 -6.95 40.42
N THR A 124 -12.49 -5.87 41.20
CA THR A 124 -11.39 -4.89 41.12
C THR A 124 -10.06 -5.49 41.52
N ARG A 125 -9.98 -6.35 42.54
CA ARG A 125 -8.75 -7.08 42.87
C ARG A 125 -8.24 -7.96 41.71
N THR A 126 -9.15 -8.49 40.90
CA THR A 126 -8.81 -9.35 39.75
C THR A 126 -8.27 -8.54 38.56
N LEU A 127 -8.81 -7.34 38.34
CA LEU A 127 -8.53 -6.54 37.13
C LEU A 127 -7.72 -5.26 37.37
N ARG A 128 -7.58 -4.85 38.64
CA ARG A 128 -6.83 -3.71 39.21
C ARG A 128 -7.37 -2.33 38.86
N SER A 129 -8.66 -2.25 38.59
CA SER A 129 -9.31 -0.99 38.26
C SER A 129 -9.57 -0.18 39.52
N LYS A 130 -9.47 1.15 39.41
CA LYS A 130 -9.89 2.07 40.46
C LYS A 130 -11.41 2.32 40.39
N ILE A 131 -12.02 2.67 41.51
CA ILE A 131 -13.47 2.85 41.63
C ILE A 131 -13.79 4.32 41.89
N ILE A 132 -14.74 4.85 41.12
CA ILE A 132 -15.49 6.08 41.44
C ILE A 132 -16.92 5.67 41.74
N VAL A 133 -17.47 6.13 42.86
CA VAL A 133 -18.90 5.96 43.13
C VAL A 133 -19.62 7.22 42.70
N ALA A 134 -20.64 7.06 41.85
CA ALA A 134 -21.44 8.16 41.34
C ALA A 134 -22.87 8.06 41.88
N LEU A 135 -23.37 9.13 42.49
CA LEU A 135 -24.75 9.26 42.94
C LEU A 135 -25.50 10.00 41.85
N ALA A 136 -26.27 9.27 41.04
CA ALA A 136 -26.99 9.85 39.91
C ALA A 136 -28.37 10.35 40.34
N THR A 137 -28.70 11.57 39.95
CA THR A 137 -30.02 12.19 40.15
C THR A 137 -30.49 12.90 38.88
N GLU A 138 -31.80 12.96 38.68
CA GLU A 138 -32.41 13.77 37.62
C GLU A 138 -32.50 15.26 38.01
N LYS A 139 -32.34 15.58 39.31
CA LYS A 139 -32.48 16.94 39.84
C LYS A 139 -31.31 17.82 39.42
N CYS A 140 -31.53 19.14 39.53
CA CYS A 140 -30.49 20.15 39.44
C CYS A 140 -29.79 20.31 40.80
N SER A 141 -28.58 20.85 40.79
CA SER A 141 -27.83 21.16 42.01
C SER A 141 -28.66 22.05 42.94
N ASN A 142 -28.95 21.54 44.14
CA ASN A 142 -29.45 22.29 45.28
C ASN A 142 -28.61 21.87 46.49
N GLU A 143 -27.61 22.67 46.84
CA GLU A 143 -26.72 22.41 47.98
C GLU A 143 -27.41 22.82 49.30
N GLY A 144 -27.91 21.84 50.06
CA GLY A 144 -28.30 22.01 51.46
C GLY A 144 -27.24 21.39 52.39
N GLU A 145 -27.07 21.90 53.62
CA GLU A 145 -26.07 21.40 54.58
C GLU A 145 -26.20 19.90 54.87
N ASP A 146 -27.43 19.39 54.94
CA ASP A 146 -27.76 17.98 55.22
C ASP A 146 -27.19 17.00 54.17
N VAL A 147 -27.07 17.47 52.91
CA VAL A 147 -26.47 16.67 51.82
C VAL A 147 -24.98 16.46 52.05
N LYS A 148 -24.29 17.45 52.61
CA LYS A 148 -22.84 17.41 52.79
C LYS A 148 -22.42 16.42 53.87
N GLU A 149 -23.07 16.45 55.04
CA GLU A 149 -22.79 15.50 56.13
C GLU A 149 -23.07 14.05 55.70
N LYS A 150 -24.15 13.85 54.94
CA LYS A 150 -24.50 12.54 54.40
C LYS A 150 -23.48 12.02 53.40
N LEU A 151 -22.98 12.87 52.49
CA LEU A 151 -21.92 12.55 51.55
C LEU A 151 -20.60 12.20 52.26
N GLU A 152 -20.20 12.98 53.26
CA GLU A 152 -18.97 12.73 54.03
C GLU A 152 -19.04 11.39 54.78
N THR A 153 -20.21 11.07 55.35
CA THR A 153 -20.45 9.79 56.00
C THR A 153 -20.40 8.63 55.02
N LEU A 154 -21.06 8.76 53.86
CA LEU A 154 -21.03 7.75 52.81
C LEU A 154 -19.61 7.53 52.29
N GLN A 155 -18.85 8.60 52.07
CA GLN A 155 -17.46 8.53 51.62
C GLN A 155 -16.59 7.76 52.63
N ARG A 156 -16.83 7.93 53.94
CA ARG A 156 -16.15 7.17 55.00
C ARG A 156 -16.49 5.69 54.96
N VAL A 157 -17.78 5.35 54.83
CA VAL A 157 -18.26 3.96 54.70
C VAL A 157 -17.68 3.29 53.46
N LEU A 158 -17.71 3.95 52.31
CA LEU A 158 -17.16 3.44 51.06
C LEU A 158 -15.65 3.22 51.16
N LYS A 159 -14.91 4.18 51.72
CA LYS A 159 -13.47 4.03 51.94
C LYS A 159 -13.14 2.85 52.86
N GLN A 160 -13.93 2.62 53.90
CA GLN A 160 -13.75 1.48 54.80
C GLN A 160 -14.01 0.14 54.10
N ARG A 161 -15.01 0.06 53.21
CA ARG A 161 -15.38 -1.18 52.51
C ARG A 161 -14.49 -1.48 51.30
N LEU A 162 -14.11 -0.44 50.55
CA LEU A 162 -13.38 -0.57 49.29
C LEU A 162 -11.86 -0.35 49.42
N GLY A 163 -11.39 0.26 50.51
CA GLY A 163 -9.97 0.48 50.77
C GLY A 163 -9.30 1.34 49.70
N ASP A 164 -8.07 0.97 49.33
CA ASP A 164 -7.23 1.69 48.35
C ASP A 164 -7.76 1.65 46.91
N ASP A 165 -8.73 0.77 46.62
CA ASP A 165 -9.36 0.67 45.30
C ASP A 165 -10.41 1.78 45.10
N PHE A 166 -10.96 2.34 46.19
CA PHE A 166 -11.86 3.49 46.14
C PHE A 166 -11.10 4.79 46.04
N ASN A 167 -11.41 5.56 45.00
CA ASN A 167 -10.76 6.83 44.77
C ASN A 167 -11.64 7.99 45.27
N GLU A 168 -12.82 8.18 44.66
CA GLU A 168 -13.67 9.34 44.95
C GLU A 168 -15.19 9.05 44.82
N LEU A 169 -15.99 9.94 45.43
CA LEU A 169 -17.45 9.97 45.41
C LEU A 169 -17.92 11.26 44.72
N ILE A 170 -18.88 11.17 43.80
CA ILE A 170 -19.44 12.33 43.09
C ILE A 170 -20.97 12.24 42.98
N ILE A 171 -21.66 13.39 42.99
CA ILE A 171 -23.06 13.48 42.54
C ILE A 171 -23.11 13.87 41.06
N LEU A 172 -23.84 13.09 40.26
CA LEU A 172 -24.11 13.37 38.85
C LEU A 172 -25.52 13.94 38.70
N PHE A 173 -25.60 15.26 38.52
CA PHE A 173 -26.86 15.97 38.28
C PHE A 173 -27.32 15.83 36.83
N LYS A 174 -28.65 15.88 36.62
CA LYS A 174 -29.28 15.60 35.30
C LYS A 174 -28.68 14.35 34.64
N LEU A 175 -28.49 13.27 35.41
CA LEU A 175 -27.91 12.01 34.95
C LEU A 175 -26.51 12.15 34.29
N GLY A 176 -25.73 13.16 34.68
CA GLY A 176 -24.39 13.45 34.18
C GLY A 176 -24.31 14.47 33.05
N MET A 177 -25.41 15.14 32.72
CA MET A 177 -25.47 16.19 31.69
C MET A 177 -25.24 17.61 32.22
N GLU A 178 -25.38 17.78 33.53
CA GLU A 178 -25.10 19.06 34.16
C GLU A 178 -23.59 19.34 34.06
N ARG A 179 -23.25 20.58 33.70
CA ARG A 179 -21.90 20.94 33.26
C ARG A 179 -20.88 20.79 34.37
N GLU A 180 -21.18 21.27 35.57
CA GLU A 180 -20.24 21.29 36.69
C GLU A 180 -19.92 19.87 37.19
N SER A 181 -20.94 19.02 37.30
CA SER A 181 -20.78 17.60 37.63
C SER A 181 -20.03 16.82 36.55
N ALA A 182 -20.28 17.11 35.26
CA ALA A 182 -19.51 16.54 34.15
C ALA A 182 -18.04 16.99 34.18
N GLU A 183 -17.76 18.28 34.45
CA GLU A 183 -16.41 18.83 34.59
C GLU A 183 -15.66 18.20 35.77
N ARG A 184 -16.30 18.09 36.94
CA ARG A 184 -15.72 17.39 38.10
C ARG A 184 -15.44 15.93 37.79
N LEU A 185 -16.39 15.23 37.13
CA LEU A 185 -16.20 13.84 36.72
C LEU A 185 -15.03 13.70 35.73
N TYR A 186 -14.89 14.60 34.76
CA TYR A 186 -13.77 14.61 33.82
C TYR A 186 -12.43 14.66 34.55
N HIS A 187 -12.27 15.58 35.49
CA HIS A 187 -11.04 15.72 36.26
C HIS A 187 -10.76 14.49 37.13
N MET A 188 -11.78 13.95 37.79
CA MET A 188 -11.67 12.72 38.57
C MET A 188 -11.28 11.53 37.71
N LEU A 189 -11.92 11.34 36.55
CA LEU A 189 -11.60 10.27 35.62
C LEU A 189 -10.17 10.41 35.10
N LYS A 190 -9.76 11.59 34.68
CA LYS A 190 -8.40 11.84 34.20
C LYS A 190 -7.36 11.49 35.28
N LYS A 191 -7.54 12.00 36.50
CA LYS A 191 -6.66 11.72 37.65
C LYS A 191 -6.59 10.22 37.95
N THR A 192 -7.76 9.58 38.05
CA THR A 192 -7.90 8.16 38.41
C THR A 192 -7.30 7.23 37.35
N SER A 193 -7.64 7.45 36.09
CA SER A 193 -7.13 6.66 34.97
C SER A 193 -5.63 6.86 34.77
N THR A 194 -5.13 8.10 34.94
CA THR A 194 -3.68 8.36 34.90
C THR A 194 -2.96 7.60 36.02
N ALA A 195 -3.49 7.65 37.25
CA ALA A 195 -2.91 6.92 38.38
C ALA A 195 -2.83 5.40 38.11
N TYR A 196 -3.90 4.79 37.57
CA TYR A 196 -3.89 3.38 37.15
C TYR A 196 -2.74 3.06 36.18
N HIS A 197 -2.56 3.89 35.15
CA HIS A 197 -1.51 3.65 34.16
C HIS A 197 -0.11 3.89 34.73
N MET A 198 0.06 4.87 35.61
CA MET A 198 1.33 5.10 36.31
C MET A 198 1.69 3.94 37.26
N GLU A 199 0.72 3.36 37.96
CA GLU A 199 0.91 2.15 38.77
C GLU A 199 1.32 0.95 37.90
N GLU A 200 0.70 0.78 36.72
CA GLU A 200 1.09 -0.26 35.77
C GLU A 200 2.52 -0.04 35.22
N LEU A 201 2.92 1.20 34.95
CA LEU A 201 4.27 1.56 34.55
C LEU A 201 5.31 1.21 35.64
N ALA A 202 5.04 1.61 36.90
CA ALA A 202 5.92 1.29 38.03
C ALA A 202 6.07 -0.22 38.21
N ARG A 203 4.98 -0.97 38.05
CA ARG A 203 4.99 -2.44 38.16
C ARG A 203 5.79 -3.13 37.06
N ILE A 204 5.80 -2.58 35.86
CA ILE A 204 6.57 -3.14 34.72
C ILE A 204 8.06 -2.86 34.90
N ARG A 205 8.45 -1.64 35.33
CA ARG A 205 9.86 -1.25 35.52
C ARG A 205 10.64 -2.13 36.51
N ASN A 206 9.97 -2.77 37.46
CA ASN A 206 10.59 -3.68 38.43
C ASN A 206 11.04 -5.04 37.85
N LYS A 207 11.06 -5.22 36.52
CA LYS A 207 11.42 -6.47 35.83
C LYS A 207 12.07 -6.14 34.48
N PRO A 208 13.00 -6.94 33.94
CA PRO A 208 14.35 -7.34 34.35
C PRO A 208 15.47 -6.51 33.64
N PRO A 209 16.76 -6.75 33.98
CA PRO A 209 17.91 -6.01 33.42
C PRO A 209 18.55 -6.60 32.14
N GLU A 210 18.31 -7.88 31.79
CA GLU A 210 18.96 -8.50 30.62
C GLU A 210 18.11 -8.45 29.33
N PRO A 211 18.73 -8.20 28.16
CA PRO A 211 18.04 -8.16 26.88
C PRO A 211 17.54 -9.55 26.49
N ASN A 212 16.21 -9.68 26.34
CA ASN A 212 15.53 -10.88 25.86
C ASN A 212 14.14 -10.51 25.32
N TYR A 213 13.40 -11.46 24.73
CA TYR A 213 12.05 -11.19 24.22
C TYR A 213 11.04 -10.73 25.29
N LEU A 214 11.24 -11.10 26.57
CA LEU A 214 10.43 -10.56 27.65
C LEU A 214 10.73 -9.07 27.89
N ALA A 215 11.99 -8.65 27.82
CA ALA A 215 12.39 -7.25 27.91
C ALA A 215 11.79 -6.42 26.76
N VAL A 216 11.84 -6.93 25.52
CA VAL A 216 11.14 -6.31 24.37
C VAL A 216 9.66 -6.11 24.66
N ARG A 217 8.98 -7.17 25.12
CA ARG A 217 7.56 -7.13 25.46
C ARG A 217 7.24 -6.12 26.55
N LEU A 218 8.09 -5.99 27.56
CA LEU A 218 7.89 -5.03 28.65
C LEU A 218 8.16 -3.60 28.18
N GLY A 219 9.19 -3.39 27.35
CA GLY A 219 9.46 -2.10 26.69
C GLY A 219 8.27 -1.63 25.88
N PHE A 220 7.71 -2.51 25.04
CA PHE A 220 6.50 -2.22 24.26
C PHE A 220 5.32 -1.78 25.15
N LYS A 221 5.03 -2.54 26.22
CA LYS A 221 3.92 -2.21 27.13
C LYS A 221 4.13 -0.89 27.87
N THR A 222 5.38 -0.60 28.22
CA THR A 222 5.75 0.66 28.89
C THR A 222 5.54 1.83 27.93
N GLY A 223 5.96 1.69 26.67
CA GLY A 223 5.69 2.67 25.62
C GLY A 223 4.19 2.88 25.41
N TRP A 224 3.41 1.80 25.32
CA TRP A 224 1.96 1.89 25.14
C TRP A 224 1.26 2.59 26.32
N HIS A 225 1.60 2.25 27.56
CA HIS A 225 1.04 2.95 28.72
C HIS A 225 1.46 4.42 28.78
N SER A 226 2.66 4.76 28.32
CA SER A 226 3.13 6.15 28.20
C SER A 226 2.31 6.92 27.15
N LEU A 227 1.95 6.27 26.03
CA LEU A 227 1.03 6.86 25.03
C LEU A 227 -0.34 7.17 25.63
N VAL A 228 -0.93 6.26 26.40
CA VAL A 228 -2.26 6.46 27.01
C VAL A 228 -2.30 7.69 27.93
N VAL A 229 -1.24 7.89 28.72
CA VAL A 229 -1.11 9.06 29.61
C VAL A 229 -0.60 10.32 28.90
N ARG A 230 -0.43 10.26 27.56
CA ARG A 230 0.09 11.33 26.70
C ARG A 230 1.49 11.82 27.04
N ASP A 231 2.33 10.95 27.62
CA ASP A 231 3.77 11.20 27.77
C ASP A 231 4.51 10.70 26.51
N LEU A 232 4.47 11.50 25.46
CA LEU A 232 5.03 11.16 24.14
C LEU A 232 6.55 10.97 24.19
N GLY A 233 7.26 11.77 24.98
CA GLY A 233 8.72 11.63 25.15
C GLY A 233 9.11 10.30 25.78
N ALA A 234 8.39 9.87 26.83
CA ALA A 234 8.60 8.55 27.42
C ALA A 234 8.18 7.42 26.46
N ALA A 235 7.09 7.59 25.71
CA ALA A 235 6.63 6.61 24.73
C ALA A 235 7.69 6.35 23.65
N VAL A 236 8.20 7.41 23.01
CA VAL A 236 9.28 7.36 22.02
C VAL A 236 10.49 6.62 22.59
N LYS A 237 11.00 7.06 23.75
CA LYS A 237 12.14 6.41 24.42
C LYS A 237 11.92 4.90 24.64
N HIS A 238 10.73 4.52 25.13
CA HIS A 238 10.45 3.13 25.45
C HIS A 238 10.24 2.25 24.21
N PHE A 239 9.66 2.78 23.12
CA PHE A 239 9.58 2.04 21.85
C PHE A 239 10.93 1.92 21.17
N THR A 240 11.77 2.97 21.17
CA THR A 240 13.15 2.90 20.68
C THR A 240 13.92 1.80 21.42
N ASN A 241 13.87 1.79 22.76
CA ASN A 241 14.55 0.77 23.54
C ASN A 241 14.00 -0.65 23.28
N ALA A 242 12.68 -0.79 23.10
CA ALA A 242 12.07 -2.07 22.77
C ALA A 242 12.53 -2.57 21.38
N TYR A 243 12.63 -1.67 20.41
CA TYR A 243 13.11 -2.00 19.07
C TYR A 243 14.59 -2.40 19.08
N ASN A 244 15.45 -1.61 19.72
CA ASN A 244 16.88 -1.92 19.81
C ASN A 244 17.09 -3.26 20.53
N CYS A 245 16.40 -3.48 21.67
CA CYS A 245 16.44 -4.75 22.36
C CYS A 245 15.95 -5.92 21.47
N LEU A 246 14.95 -5.70 20.61
CA LEU A 246 14.51 -6.72 19.65
C LEU A 246 15.60 -7.03 18.64
N ARG A 247 16.25 -6.01 18.08
CA ARG A 247 17.34 -6.16 17.11
C ARG A 247 18.55 -6.87 17.71
N ASP A 248 18.87 -6.59 18.98
CA ASP A 248 20.00 -7.20 19.69
C ASP A 248 19.79 -8.69 19.99
N VAL A 249 18.55 -9.09 20.30
CA VAL A 249 18.23 -10.48 20.69
C VAL A 249 17.80 -11.34 19.51
N ALA A 250 17.40 -10.72 18.39
CA ALA A 250 16.93 -11.41 17.22
C ALA A 250 18.10 -12.12 16.50
N PRO A 251 17.94 -13.40 16.11
CA PRO A 251 18.99 -14.11 15.39
C PRO A 251 19.21 -13.49 13.99
N PRO A 252 20.41 -13.59 13.39
CA PRO A 252 20.66 -13.04 12.06
C PRO A 252 19.63 -13.49 11.01
N GLN A 253 19.25 -14.78 11.05
CA GLN A 253 18.15 -15.36 10.27
C GLN A 253 16.84 -15.33 11.05
N SER A 254 16.37 -14.11 11.35
CA SER A 254 15.11 -13.91 12.08
C SER A 254 13.89 -14.38 11.29
N PRO A 255 12.96 -15.12 11.91
CA PRO A 255 11.65 -15.45 11.34
C PRO A 255 10.83 -14.20 10.96
N MET A 256 9.92 -14.33 10.01
CA MET A 256 9.04 -13.26 9.53
C MET A 256 8.19 -12.67 10.66
N GLU A 257 7.66 -13.49 11.57
CA GLU A 257 6.84 -12.98 12.67
C GLU A 257 7.63 -12.08 13.64
N LEU A 258 8.93 -12.35 13.81
CA LEU A 258 9.78 -11.52 14.65
C LEU A 258 9.97 -10.13 14.02
N ARG A 259 10.08 -10.11 12.68
CA ARG A 259 10.17 -8.88 11.89
C ARG A 259 8.84 -8.12 11.89
N MET A 260 7.71 -8.83 11.85
CA MET A 260 6.38 -8.25 12.05
C MET A 260 6.27 -7.54 13.41
N CYS A 261 6.81 -8.13 14.48
CA CYS A 261 6.90 -7.46 15.78
C CYS A 261 7.73 -6.17 15.71
N GLY A 262 8.86 -6.21 15.01
CA GLY A 262 9.66 -5.02 14.73
C GLY A 262 8.87 -3.94 14.02
N THR A 263 8.10 -4.30 12.99
CA THR A 263 7.23 -3.35 12.28
C THR A 263 6.18 -2.75 13.22
N VAL A 264 5.55 -3.53 14.10
CA VAL A 264 4.60 -3.01 15.09
C VAL A 264 5.25 -1.94 15.97
N ILE A 265 6.45 -2.22 16.49
CA ILE A 265 7.17 -1.32 17.39
C ILE A 265 7.60 -0.05 16.65
N ILE A 266 8.15 -0.17 15.44
CA ILE A 266 8.57 0.97 14.61
C ILE A 266 7.39 1.86 14.26
N MET A 267 6.24 1.30 13.89
CA MET A 267 5.07 2.11 13.57
C MET A 267 4.57 2.89 14.78
N HIS A 268 4.56 2.30 15.98
CA HIS A 268 4.23 3.05 17.20
C HIS A 268 5.27 4.13 17.51
N LEU A 269 6.56 3.82 17.37
CA LEU A 269 7.65 4.79 17.54
C LEU A 269 7.47 6.00 16.61
N LEU A 270 7.29 5.74 15.31
CA LEU A 270 7.16 6.77 14.28
C LEU A 270 5.94 7.67 14.52
N ASN A 271 4.79 7.09 14.87
CA ASN A 271 3.60 7.88 15.17
C ASN A 271 3.73 8.68 16.47
N ALA A 272 4.37 8.12 17.50
CA ALA A 272 4.67 8.83 18.74
C ALA A 272 5.66 9.98 18.51
N ALA A 273 6.69 9.73 17.70
CA ALA A 273 7.69 10.72 17.32
C ALA A 273 7.03 11.86 16.54
N LYS A 274 6.26 11.56 15.49
CA LYS A 274 5.51 12.56 14.71
C LYS A 274 4.62 13.43 15.59
N ALA A 275 3.91 12.83 16.56
CA ALA A 275 3.06 13.57 17.47
C ALA A 275 3.84 14.48 18.44
N LEU A 276 5.10 14.16 18.73
CA LEU A 276 5.99 14.94 19.61
C LEU A 276 6.67 16.09 18.85
N SER A 277 7.23 15.78 17.69
CA SER A 277 7.94 16.69 16.79
C SER A 277 7.89 16.07 15.40
N ASP A 278 7.43 16.81 14.38
CA ASP A 278 7.39 16.34 12.99
C ASP A 278 8.67 15.57 12.61
N VAL A 279 8.54 14.46 11.86
CA VAL A 279 9.68 13.58 11.55
C VAL A 279 10.40 14.08 10.29
N SER A 280 11.68 14.40 10.38
CA SER A 280 12.54 14.83 9.26
C SER A 280 13.45 13.70 8.73
N PHE A 281 14.10 13.91 7.58
CA PHE A 281 15.07 12.95 7.01
C PHE A 281 16.32 12.76 7.88
N GLU A 282 16.68 13.79 8.66
CA GLU A 282 17.85 13.77 9.52
C GLU A 282 17.54 13.14 10.89
N ASP A 283 16.27 12.84 11.16
CA ASP A 283 15.86 12.30 12.43
C ASP A 283 16.26 10.84 12.58
N LEU A 284 16.68 10.48 13.80
CA LEU A 284 17.00 9.10 14.18
C LEU A 284 15.87 8.12 13.80
N TYR A 285 14.61 8.52 13.95
CA TYR A 285 13.45 7.65 13.71
C TYR A 285 13.26 7.32 12.22
N TYR A 286 13.61 8.26 11.33
CA TYR A 286 13.63 8.01 9.89
C TYR A 286 14.66 6.94 9.56
N GLY A 287 15.91 7.12 10.02
CA GLY A 287 16.98 6.13 9.84
C GLY A 287 16.65 4.75 10.42
N MET A 288 16.03 4.70 11.61
CA MET A 288 15.56 3.44 12.20
C MET A 288 14.51 2.74 11.33
N CYS A 289 13.65 3.48 10.63
CA CYS A 289 12.68 2.91 9.71
C CYS A 289 13.37 2.36 8.45
N GLU A 290 14.33 3.07 7.89
CA GLU A 290 15.12 2.59 6.74
C GLU A 290 15.90 1.32 7.09
N ASP A 291 16.57 1.29 8.24
CA ASP A 291 17.27 0.10 8.74
C ASP A 291 16.31 -1.08 8.92
N HIS A 292 15.07 -0.81 9.36
CA HIS A 292 14.03 -1.82 9.48
C HIS A 292 13.58 -2.35 8.11
N ILE A 293 13.45 -1.49 7.11
CA ILE A 293 13.13 -1.87 5.72
C ILE A 293 14.23 -2.76 5.15
N VAL A 294 15.49 -2.39 5.35
CA VAL A 294 16.66 -3.21 4.95
C VAL A 294 16.61 -4.57 5.67
N TRP A 295 16.32 -4.59 6.96
CA TRP A 295 16.17 -5.84 7.70
C TRP A 295 15.06 -6.70 7.07
N LEU A 296 13.87 -6.16 6.82
CA LEU A 296 12.78 -6.88 6.14
C LEU A 296 13.22 -7.45 4.78
N GLY A 297 13.98 -6.70 3.99
CA GLY A 297 14.47 -7.10 2.67
C GLY A 297 15.46 -8.26 2.70
N GLN A 298 16.28 -8.37 3.75
CA GLN A 298 17.32 -9.40 3.90
C GLN A 298 16.80 -10.78 4.34
N ILE A 299 15.48 -10.98 4.47
CA ILE A 299 14.95 -12.24 4.97
C ILE A 299 15.30 -13.42 4.04
N THR A 300 16.01 -14.38 4.61
CA THR A 300 16.12 -15.75 4.06
C THR A 300 15.27 -16.63 4.97
N PRO A 301 14.19 -17.26 4.46
CA PRO A 301 13.28 -18.03 5.30
C PRO A 301 14.03 -19.09 6.09
N SER A 302 13.81 -19.14 7.40
CA SER A 302 14.45 -20.11 8.28
C SER A 302 13.91 -21.51 8.02
N THR A 303 14.64 -22.53 8.46
CA THR A 303 14.21 -23.93 8.34
C THR A 303 12.86 -24.11 9.03
N GLY A 304 11.81 -24.45 8.27
CA GLY A 304 10.44 -24.61 8.77
C GLY A 304 9.49 -23.43 8.52
N GLU A 305 9.97 -22.29 8.01
CA GLU A 305 9.07 -21.22 7.55
C GLU A 305 8.48 -21.52 6.18
N ASN A 306 7.20 -21.15 6.00
CA ASN A 306 6.56 -21.23 4.69
C ASN A 306 7.13 -20.14 3.77
N PHE A 307 7.88 -20.55 2.75
CA PHE A 307 8.51 -19.65 1.79
C PHE A 307 7.51 -18.71 1.10
N THR A 308 6.36 -19.24 0.66
CA THR A 308 5.32 -18.46 -0.04
C THR A 308 4.73 -17.38 0.86
N MET A 309 4.42 -17.73 2.11
CA MET A 309 3.96 -16.78 3.12
C MET A 309 5.00 -15.67 3.35
N VAL A 310 6.28 -16.03 3.47
CA VAL A 310 7.37 -15.06 3.62
C VAL A 310 7.44 -14.12 2.42
N GLN A 311 7.42 -14.65 1.19
CA GLN A 311 7.45 -13.84 -0.02
C GLN A 311 6.21 -12.95 -0.19
N PHE A 312 5.09 -13.33 0.41
CA PHE A 312 3.89 -12.51 0.43
C PHE A 312 3.94 -11.42 1.50
N LEU A 313 4.25 -11.76 2.76
CA LEU A 313 4.21 -10.81 3.89
C LEU A 313 5.34 -9.78 3.83
N LYS A 314 6.52 -10.16 3.36
CA LYS A 314 7.70 -9.28 3.24
C LYS A 314 7.37 -7.98 2.49
N PRO A 315 6.90 -8.02 1.23
CA PRO A 315 6.60 -6.79 0.49
C PRO A 315 5.52 -5.96 1.16
N LEU A 316 4.52 -6.57 1.78
CA LEU A 316 3.43 -5.85 2.43
C LEU A 316 3.92 -4.99 3.62
N LEU A 317 4.87 -5.50 4.40
CA LEU A 317 5.48 -4.75 5.50
C LEU A 317 6.39 -3.64 4.99
N ILE A 318 7.16 -3.90 3.93
CA ILE A 318 8.01 -2.90 3.26
C ILE A 318 7.17 -1.75 2.71
N ALA A 319 6.08 -2.09 2.00
CA ALA A 319 5.15 -1.12 1.44
C ALA A 319 4.57 -0.21 2.53
N GLU A 320 4.21 -0.77 3.69
CA GLU A 320 3.69 0.03 4.81
C GLU A 320 4.71 1.01 5.37
N CYS A 321 5.97 0.60 5.51
CA CYS A 321 7.03 1.47 6.01
C CYS A 321 7.29 2.61 5.03
N HIS A 322 7.47 2.31 3.74
CA HIS A 322 7.65 3.33 2.70
C HIS A 322 6.45 4.26 2.56
N TYR A 323 5.23 3.73 2.63
CA TYR A 323 4.03 4.57 2.60
C TYR A 323 3.99 5.53 3.78
N TRP A 324 4.34 5.07 4.98
CA TRP A 324 4.39 5.93 6.15
C TRP A 324 5.44 7.04 5.96
N LEU A 325 6.66 6.69 5.52
CA LEU A 325 7.72 7.68 5.26
C LEU A 325 7.30 8.70 4.20
N ALA A 326 6.68 8.27 3.10
CA ALA A 326 6.19 9.17 2.05
C ALA A 326 5.16 10.18 2.56
N LYS A 327 4.28 9.78 3.49
CA LYS A 327 3.15 10.60 3.94
C LYS A 327 3.44 11.45 5.17
N ASN A 328 4.42 11.06 5.97
CA ASN A 328 4.59 11.59 7.32
C ASN A 328 5.95 12.24 7.56
N THR A 329 6.88 12.19 6.61
CA THR A 329 8.17 12.87 6.74
C THR A 329 8.03 14.33 6.29
N CYS A 330 8.28 15.26 7.21
CA CYS A 330 8.26 16.69 6.93
C CYS A 330 9.42 17.10 6.03
N HIS A 331 9.21 18.16 5.25
CA HIS A 331 10.21 18.72 4.33
C HIS A 331 10.81 17.70 3.34
N ALA A 332 10.10 16.62 3.06
CA ALA A 332 10.52 15.67 2.03
C ALA A 332 10.67 16.39 0.70
N VAL A 333 11.89 16.35 0.17
CA VAL A 333 12.13 16.74 -1.22
C VAL A 333 11.15 15.91 -2.06
N PRO A 334 10.37 16.52 -2.98
CA PRO A 334 9.36 15.80 -3.75
C PRO A 334 9.87 14.49 -4.37
N VAL A 335 11.13 14.49 -4.82
CA VAL A 335 11.84 13.32 -5.34
C VAL A 335 11.93 12.17 -4.33
N ALA A 336 12.26 12.44 -3.07
CA ALA A 336 12.37 11.39 -2.04
C ALA A 336 11.00 10.81 -1.66
N SER A 337 9.98 11.67 -1.54
CA SER A 337 8.60 11.22 -1.33
C SER A 337 8.13 10.35 -2.50
N MET A 338 8.41 10.75 -3.74
CA MET A 338 8.09 9.96 -4.93
C MET A 338 8.85 8.62 -4.94
N GLY A 339 10.13 8.61 -4.56
CA GLY A 339 10.93 7.40 -4.43
C GLY A 339 10.31 6.38 -3.46
N HIS A 340 9.82 6.83 -2.31
CA HIS A 340 9.09 5.96 -1.37
C HIS A 340 7.75 5.47 -1.92
N LEU A 341 7.00 6.30 -2.65
CA LEU A 341 5.76 5.85 -3.31
C LEU A 341 6.04 4.80 -4.37
N CYS A 342 7.07 5.00 -5.22
CA CYS A 342 7.52 4.00 -6.18
C CYS A 342 7.92 2.69 -5.49
N ALA A 343 8.73 2.75 -4.42
CA ALA A 343 9.13 1.56 -3.65
C ALA A 343 7.93 0.84 -3.03
N CYS A 344 6.94 1.59 -2.53
CA CYS A 344 5.68 1.04 -2.04
C CYS A 344 4.91 0.30 -3.15
N MET A 345 4.83 0.88 -4.36
CA MET A 345 4.18 0.28 -5.51
C MET A 345 4.90 -0.99 -5.99
N PHE A 346 6.24 -0.98 -6.09
CA PHE A 346 7.01 -2.18 -6.42
C PHE A 346 6.81 -3.30 -5.41
N ALA A 347 6.78 -2.96 -4.12
CA ALA A 347 6.49 -3.95 -3.09
C ALA A 347 5.07 -4.53 -3.27
N TYR A 348 4.06 -3.71 -3.54
CA TYR A 348 2.72 -4.25 -3.82
C TYR A 348 2.64 -5.09 -5.09
N GLU A 349 3.41 -4.77 -6.13
CA GLU A 349 3.54 -5.59 -7.33
C GLU A 349 4.04 -7.00 -6.97
N ASP A 350 5.08 -7.09 -6.15
CA ASP A 350 5.63 -8.36 -5.69
C ASP A 350 4.63 -9.14 -4.83
N ALA A 351 3.86 -8.46 -3.97
CA ALA A 351 2.79 -9.10 -3.21
C ALA A 351 1.69 -9.67 -4.14
N LEU A 352 1.29 -8.91 -5.17
CA LEU A 352 0.28 -9.35 -6.14
C LEU A 352 0.76 -10.54 -6.98
N LYS A 353 2.06 -10.63 -7.32
CA LYS A 353 2.63 -11.78 -8.05
C LYS A 353 2.54 -13.09 -7.25
N VAL A 354 2.62 -13.00 -5.92
CA VAL A 354 2.54 -14.16 -5.02
C VAL A 354 1.08 -14.48 -4.65
N ASN A 355 0.20 -13.48 -4.64
CA ASN A 355 -1.22 -13.65 -4.35
C ASN A 355 -1.89 -14.62 -5.33
N ARG A 356 -2.52 -15.67 -4.79
CA ARG A 356 -3.26 -16.68 -5.57
C ARG A 356 -4.59 -16.96 -4.90
N SER A 357 -5.57 -16.10 -5.16
CA SER A 357 -6.93 -16.27 -4.64
C SER A 357 -7.46 -17.65 -5.05
N LEU A 358 -7.69 -18.52 -4.08
CA LEU A 358 -8.40 -19.78 -4.28
C LEU A 358 -9.88 -19.51 -3.99
N GLU A 359 -10.73 -19.56 -5.01
CA GLU A 359 -12.18 -19.32 -4.90
C GLU A 359 -12.86 -20.19 -3.82
N THR A 360 -12.25 -21.33 -3.46
CA THR A 360 -12.81 -22.33 -2.56
C THR A 360 -12.40 -22.22 -1.09
N SER A 361 -11.46 -21.35 -0.70
CA SER A 361 -11.02 -21.31 0.70
C SER A 361 -11.90 -20.41 1.57
N ALA A 362 -12.98 -20.96 2.11
CA ALA A 362 -13.79 -20.32 3.16
C ALA A 362 -13.09 -20.28 4.55
N GLN A 363 -11.83 -20.71 4.65
CA GLN A 363 -11.12 -20.73 5.93
C GLN A 363 -10.73 -19.33 6.37
N GLN A 364 -11.46 -18.77 7.34
CA GLN A 364 -11.01 -17.60 8.08
C GLN A 364 -9.72 -17.94 8.83
N THR A 365 -8.63 -17.25 8.52
CA THR A 365 -7.41 -17.31 9.34
C THR A 365 -7.61 -16.56 10.64
N VAL A 366 -7.50 -17.25 11.77
CA VAL A 366 -7.52 -16.63 13.10
C VAL A 366 -6.13 -16.04 13.37
N ALA A 367 -6.08 -14.81 13.89
CA ALA A 367 -4.81 -14.22 14.30
C ALA A 367 -4.09 -15.13 15.31
N PRO A 368 -2.76 -15.32 15.21
CA PRO A 368 -2.03 -16.15 16.16
C PRO A 368 -2.13 -15.55 17.56
N VAL A 369 -2.18 -16.40 18.59
CA VAL A 369 -2.31 -15.98 20.00
C VAL A 369 -1.10 -15.16 20.48
N LEU A 370 0.04 -15.36 19.84
CA LEU A 370 1.30 -14.64 20.05
C LEU A 370 1.83 -14.20 18.69
N ILE A 371 2.42 -13.02 18.64
CA ILE A 371 3.12 -12.51 17.47
C ILE A 371 4.62 -12.58 17.78
N GLY A 372 5.41 -13.08 16.84
CA GLY A 372 6.85 -13.24 17.00
C GLY A 372 7.19 -14.55 17.71
N VAL A 373 6.50 -15.64 17.35
CA VAL A 373 6.88 -16.99 17.78
C VAL A 373 8.08 -17.44 16.92
N GLU A 374 9.01 -18.20 17.50
CA GLU A 374 10.29 -18.54 16.86
C GLU A 374 10.18 -19.36 15.56
N CYS A 375 9.00 -19.87 15.18
CA CYS A 375 8.74 -20.50 13.88
C CYS A 375 7.26 -20.32 13.48
N CYS A 376 7.03 -20.03 12.19
CA CYS A 376 5.74 -19.82 11.52
C CYS A 376 4.51 -20.38 12.23
N SER A 377 3.60 -19.49 12.64
CA SER A 377 2.23 -19.87 12.93
C SER A 377 1.58 -20.51 11.69
N GLU A 378 1.06 -21.73 11.84
CA GLU A 378 0.19 -22.38 10.85
C GLU A 378 -0.95 -21.44 10.38
N ALA A 379 -1.34 -20.47 11.22
CA ALA A 379 -2.37 -19.49 10.91
C ALA A 379 -2.00 -18.53 9.76
N HIS A 380 -0.76 -18.52 9.29
CA HIS A 380 -0.31 -17.67 8.18
C HIS A 380 -0.08 -18.43 6.88
N VAL A 381 -0.08 -19.77 6.93
CA VAL A 381 0.32 -20.62 5.79
C VAL A 381 -0.48 -20.34 4.52
N ASN A 382 -1.78 -20.10 4.66
CA ASN A 382 -2.69 -19.87 3.53
C ASN A 382 -3.02 -18.39 3.29
N ILE A 383 -2.32 -17.47 3.93
CA ILE A 383 -2.70 -16.06 3.95
C ILE A 383 -2.79 -15.43 2.56
N CYS A 384 -1.87 -15.81 1.67
CA CYS A 384 -1.78 -15.34 0.28
C CYS A 384 -2.81 -15.97 -0.66
N SER A 385 -3.62 -16.92 -0.17
CA SER A 385 -4.66 -17.58 -0.97
C SER A 385 -6.08 -17.22 -0.56
N LEU A 386 -6.26 -16.45 0.52
CA LEU A 386 -7.58 -16.05 1.00
C LEU A 386 -8.17 -14.96 0.10
N SER A 387 -9.45 -15.12 -0.24
CA SER A 387 -10.20 -14.11 -1.01
C SER A 387 -10.19 -12.74 -0.33
N GLY A 388 -10.48 -12.67 0.97
CA GLY A 388 -10.46 -11.41 1.73
C GLY A 388 -9.10 -10.71 1.75
N THR A 389 -8.01 -11.47 1.68
CA THR A 389 -6.65 -10.90 1.54
C THR A 389 -6.46 -10.28 0.17
N SER A 390 -6.92 -10.96 -0.89
CA SER A 390 -6.85 -10.45 -2.26
C SER A 390 -7.66 -9.17 -2.42
N ASP A 391 -8.87 -9.10 -1.83
CA ASP A 391 -9.72 -7.92 -1.86
C ASP A 391 -9.07 -6.74 -1.13
N ALA A 392 -8.53 -6.99 0.08
CA ALA A 392 -7.83 -5.97 0.85
C ALA A 392 -6.60 -5.43 0.12
N LEU A 393 -5.84 -6.31 -0.54
CA LEU A 393 -4.65 -5.93 -1.30
C LEU A 393 -5.04 -5.08 -2.52
N THR A 394 -6.00 -5.57 -3.30
CA THR A 394 -6.53 -4.86 -4.48
C THR A 394 -7.05 -3.48 -4.12
N LYS A 395 -7.84 -3.37 -3.04
CA LYS A 395 -8.35 -2.10 -2.55
C LYS A 395 -7.21 -1.14 -2.21
N ARG A 396 -6.21 -1.61 -1.46
CA ARG A 396 -5.10 -0.76 -1.00
C ARG A 396 -4.20 -0.30 -2.14
N VAL A 397 -3.95 -1.16 -3.13
CA VAL A 397 -3.23 -0.79 -4.35
C VAL A 397 -4.05 0.21 -5.16
N GLY A 398 -5.38 0.03 -5.27
CA GLY A 398 -6.28 0.96 -5.93
C GLY A 398 -6.32 2.36 -5.29
N GLU A 399 -6.29 2.43 -3.95
CA GLU A 399 -6.18 3.68 -3.20
C GLU A 399 -4.85 4.39 -3.50
N LEU A 400 -3.74 3.66 -3.46
CA LEU A 400 -2.41 4.22 -3.78
C LEU A 400 -2.31 4.69 -5.23
N LEU A 401 -2.86 3.94 -6.19
CA LEU A 401 -2.89 4.32 -7.60
C LEU A 401 -3.67 5.62 -7.82
N SER A 402 -4.84 5.73 -7.17
CA SER A 402 -5.66 6.96 -7.24
C SER A 402 -4.92 8.15 -6.65
N GLU A 403 -4.19 7.93 -5.56
CA GLU A 403 -3.35 8.95 -4.94
C GLU A 403 -2.18 9.38 -5.86
N CYS A 404 -1.50 8.43 -6.49
CA CYS A 404 -0.40 8.73 -7.42
C CYS A 404 -0.88 9.45 -8.69
N ALA A 405 -2.08 9.13 -9.19
CA ALA A 405 -2.70 9.81 -10.33
C ALA A 405 -3.02 11.30 -10.04
N SER A 406 -3.15 11.68 -8.77
CA SER A 406 -3.39 13.08 -8.38
C SER A 406 -2.13 13.95 -8.36
N LEU A 407 -0.95 13.36 -8.58
CA LEU A 407 0.32 14.09 -8.60
C LEU A 407 0.48 14.85 -9.92
N THR A 408 0.91 16.12 -9.84
CA THR A 408 1.00 17.03 -10.99
C THR A 408 2.10 16.70 -11.99
N VAL A 409 3.21 16.10 -11.54
CA VAL A 409 4.35 15.72 -12.39
C VAL A 409 4.88 14.35 -11.95
N PRO A 410 4.28 13.24 -12.41
CA PRO A 410 4.75 11.91 -12.06
C PRO A 410 6.08 11.60 -12.76
N THR A 411 7.01 10.97 -12.04
CA THR A 411 8.25 10.44 -12.63
C THR A 411 7.96 9.28 -13.60
N VAL A 412 8.85 9.03 -14.55
CA VAL A 412 8.74 7.90 -15.50
C VAL A 412 8.63 6.56 -14.76
N GLU A 413 9.40 6.37 -13.68
CA GLU A 413 9.31 5.17 -12.84
C GLU A 413 7.92 5.00 -12.22
N LEU A 414 7.35 6.09 -11.70
CA LEU A 414 6.01 6.06 -11.10
C LEU A 414 4.93 5.74 -12.14
N LEU A 415 4.99 6.35 -13.33
CA LEU A 415 4.08 6.05 -14.43
C LEU A 415 4.18 4.58 -14.86
N TYR A 416 5.40 4.06 -14.95
CA TYR A 416 5.65 2.66 -15.29
C TYR A 416 5.03 1.71 -14.26
N THR A 417 5.34 1.90 -12.97
CA THR A 417 4.81 1.02 -11.93
C THR A 417 3.29 1.18 -11.78
N SER A 418 2.74 2.37 -12.05
CA SER A 418 1.29 2.61 -12.12
C SER A 418 0.63 1.82 -13.25
N ALA A 419 1.20 1.87 -14.46
CA ALA A 419 0.73 1.09 -15.59
C ALA A 419 0.76 -0.41 -15.27
N ARG A 420 1.88 -0.91 -14.72
CA ARG A 420 2.05 -2.31 -14.32
C ARG A 420 0.97 -2.76 -13.34
N LEU A 421 0.75 -2.01 -12.26
CA LEU A 421 -0.24 -2.36 -11.24
C LEU A 421 -1.67 -2.26 -11.79
N ASN A 422 -1.98 -1.27 -12.62
CA ASN A 422 -3.29 -1.20 -13.28
C ASN A 422 -3.55 -2.42 -14.19
N VAL A 423 -2.54 -2.90 -14.93
CA VAL A 423 -2.64 -4.15 -15.71
C VAL A 423 -2.93 -5.34 -14.79
N MET A 424 -2.20 -5.48 -13.67
CA MET A 424 -2.40 -6.57 -12.72
C MET A 424 -3.79 -6.55 -12.05
N LEU A 425 -4.35 -5.35 -11.83
CA LEU A 425 -5.69 -5.16 -11.29
C LEU A 425 -6.80 -5.17 -12.36
N ARG A 426 -6.46 -5.40 -13.64
CA ARG A 426 -7.40 -5.36 -14.78
C ARG A 426 -8.14 -4.01 -14.93
N ARG A 427 -7.47 -2.92 -14.57
CA ARG A 427 -7.93 -1.53 -14.75
C ARG A 427 -7.45 -1.00 -16.09
N THR A 428 -8.14 -1.40 -17.15
CA THR A 428 -7.69 -1.22 -18.53
C THR A 428 -7.52 0.24 -18.92
N ASP A 429 -8.51 1.08 -18.65
CA ASP A 429 -8.51 2.47 -19.09
C ASP A 429 -7.38 3.26 -18.41
N GLU A 430 -7.16 3.02 -17.12
CA GLU A 430 -6.07 3.65 -16.35
C GLU A 430 -4.69 3.11 -16.74
N ALA A 431 -4.60 1.83 -17.13
CA ALA A 431 -3.38 1.27 -17.69
C ALA A 431 -3.03 1.92 -19.04
N LEU A 432 -4.00 2.05 -19.94
CA LEU A 432 -3.82 2.71 -21.24
C LEU A 432 -3.41 4.18 -21.08
N TYR A 433 -4.07 4.91 -20.18
CA TYR A 433 -3.71 6.29 -19.87
C TYR A 433 -2.25 6.40 -19.37
N SER A 434 -1.84 5.51 -18.47
CA SER A 434 -0.47 5.50 -17.94
C SER A 434 0.56 5.16 -19.03
N LEU A 435 0.24 4.24 -19.95
CA LEU A 435 1.09 3.89 -21.09
C LEU A 435 1.20 5.04 -22.10
N GLU A 436 0.11 5.78 -22.33
CA GLU A 436 0.11 6.97 -23.18
C GLU A 436 1.06 8.05 -22.64
N MET A 437 0.95 8.36 -21.36
CA MET A 437 1.88 9.28 -20.69
C MET A 437 3.34 8.81 -20.79
N LEU A 438 3.60 7.50 -20.71
CA LEU A 438 4.95 6.95 -20.88
C LEU A 438 5.48 7.12 -22.31
N TRP A 439 4.64 6.94 -23.32
CA TRP A 439 5.03 7.17 -24.71
C TRP A 439 5.37 8.64 -24.98
N GLU A 440 4.64 9.57 -24.38
CA GLU A 440 4.94 11.02 -24.49
C GLU A 440 6.32 11.39 -23.92
N HIS A 441 6.80 10.65 -22.91
CA HIS A 441 8.16 10.85 -22.36
C HIS A 441 9.27 10.32 -23.29
N GLY A 442 8.91 9.57 -24.34
CA GLY A 442 9.82 9.10 -25.38
C GLY A 442 10.66 7.89 -24.96
N VAL A 443 10.41 6.75 -25.62
CA VAL A 443 11.19 5.52 -25.40
C VAL A 443 12.46 5.55 -26.26
N LYS A 444 13.62 5.73 -25.62
CA LYS A 444 14.91 5.91 -26.33
C LYS A 444 15.74 4.63 -26.50
N SER A 445 15.35 3.53 -25.87
CA SER A 445 16.12 2.29 -25.87
C SER A 445 15.23 1.07 -26.09
N TYR A 446 15.80 -0.01 -26.63
CA TYR A 446 15.06 -1.26 -26.82
C TYR A 446 14.61 -1.85 -25.48
N GLU A 447 15.40 -1.73 -24.41
CA GLU A 447 14.99 -2.21 -23.08
C GLU A 447 13.79 -1.42 -22.55
N GLY A 448 13.75 -0.10 -22.74
CA GLY A 448 12.56 0.70 -22.42
C GLY A 448 11.34 0.27 -23.25
N ALA A 449 11.52 0.01 -24.54
CA ALA A 449 10.45 -0.42 -25.43
C ALA A 449 9.93 -1.79 -25.04
N LYS A 450 10.81 -2.74 -24.75
CA LYS A 450 10.48 -4.09 -24.28
C LYS A 450 9.59 -4.07 -23.05
N VAL A 451 9.87 -3.15 -22.14
CA VAL A 451 9.11 -2.98 -20.92
C VAL A 451 7.70 -2.42 -21.23
N ILE A 452 7.59 -1.33 -21.99
CA ILE A 452 6.30 -0.67 -22.29
C ILE A 452 5.43 -1.51 -23.24
N HIS A 453 6.02 -1.99 -24.33
CA HIS A 453 5.32 -2.86 -25.29
C HIS A 453 4.95 -4.20 -24.64
N GLY A 454 5.80 -4.72 -23.76
CA GLY A 454 5.48 -5.89 -22.94
C GLY A 454 4.24 -5.69 -22.07
N LEU A 455 4.08 -4.52 -21.45
CA LEU A 455 2.88 -4.16 -20.70
C LEU A 455 1.63 -4.08 -21.59
N LEU A 456 1.73 -3.45 -22.76
CA LEU A 456 0.61 -3.37 -23.69
C LEU A 456 0.16 -4.77 -24.17
N ILE A 457 1.12 -5.63 -24.48
CA ILE A 457 0.87 -7.03 -24.86
C ILE A 457 0.26 -7.83 -23.71
N GLU A 458 0.68 -7.59 -22.47
CA GLU A 458 0.09 -8.25 -21.30
C GLU A 458 -1.34 -7.76 -21.05
N LEU A 459 -1.57 -6.45 -21.18
CA LEU A 459 -2.89 -5.87 -21.09
C LEU A 459 -3.82 -6.50 -22.12
N SER A 460 -3.40 -6.60 -23.39
CA SER A 460 -4.24 -7.15 -24.47
C SER A 460 -4.69 -8.59 -24.24
N LYS A 461 -3.95 -9.37 -23.43
CA LYS A 461 -4.32 -10.75 -23.07
C LYS A 461 -5.33 -10.83 -21.94
N SER A 462 -5.58 -9.72 -21.25
CA SER A 462 -6.40 -9.66 -20.03
C SER A 462 -7.75 -8.97 -20.22
N VAL A 463 -7.99 -8.36 -21.38
CA VAL A 463 -9.21 -7.62 -21.73
C VAL A 463 -10.22 -8.47 -22.52
N PRO A 464 -11.52 -8.17 -22.45
CA PRO A 464 -12.52 -8.76 -23.35
C PRO A 464 -12.26 -8.42 -24.82
N ASP A 465 -12.69 -9.30 -25.73
CA ASP A 465 -12.39 -9.26 -27.16
C ASP A 465 -12.66 -7.89 -27.84
N GLU A 466 -13.72 -7.18 -27.44
CA GLU A 466 -14.07 -5.85 -27.98
C GLU A 466 -12.97 -4.79 -27.80
N LEU A 467 -12.19 -4.88 -26.72
CA LEU A 467 -11.10 -3.94 -26.44
C LEU A 467 -9.78 -4.38 -27.09
N VAL A 468 -9.65 -5.67 -27.38
CA VAL A 468 -8.53 -6.22 -28.18
C VAL A 468 -8.54 -5.62 -29.57
N GLU A 469 -9.70 -5.43 -30.19
CA GLU A 469 -9.81 -4.75 -31.49
C GLU A 469 -9.28 -3.31 -31.43
N LYS A 470 -9.64 -2.54 -30.39
CA LYS A 470 -9.17 -1.16 -30.21
C LYS A 470 -7.65 -1.06 -30.08
N CYS A 471 -7.03 -2.01 -29.38
CA CYS A 471 -5.59 -2.03 -29.19
C CYS A 471 -4.83 -2.82 -30.27
N SER A 472 -5.54 -3.50 -31.18
CA SER A 472 -4.97 -4.50 -32.09
C SER A 472 -3.78 -3.98 -32.88
N ARG A 473 -3.90 -2.78 -33.47
CA ARG A 473 -2.81 -2.16 -34.24
C ARG A 473 -1.58 -1.88 -33.37
N GLU A 474 -1.75 -1.26 -32.20
CA GLU A 474 -0.64 -0.93 -31.29
C GLU A 474 0.00 -2.19 -30.69
N VAL A 475 -0.79 -3.24 -30.47
CA VAL A 475 -0.30 -4.55 -30.02
C VAL A 475 0.50 -5.24 -31.14
N THR A 476 0.03 -5.20 -32.39
CA THR A 476 0.77 -5.75 -33.54
C THR A 476 2.06 -4.97 -33.78
N LEU A 477 2.01 -3.64 -33.71
CA LEU A 477 3.21 -2.78 -33.74
C LEU A 477 4.17 -3.14 -32.60
N SER A 478 3.65 -3.39 -31.40
CA SER A 478 4.45 -3.78 -30.23
C SER A 478 5.16 -5.11 -30.45
N TYR A 479 4.45 -6.13 -30.93
CA TYR A 479 5.05 -7.42 -31.27
C TYR A 479 6.10 -7.29 -32.38
N ALA A 480 5.82 -6.53 -33.44
CA ALA A 480 6.79 -6.28 -34.51
C ALA A 480 8.04 -5.58 -33.97
N SER A 481 7.86 -4.52 -33.19
CA SER A 481 8.94 -3.75 -32.59
C SER A 481 9.85 -4.61 -31.70
N LEU A 482 9.29 -5.52 -30.91
CA LEU A 482 10.09 -6.40 -30.05
C LEU A 482 10.70 -7.60 -30.80
N SER A 483 10.08 -8.06 -31.89
CA SER A 483 10.57 -9.19 -32.69
C SER A 483 11.68 -8.79 -33.66
N PHE A 484 11.66 -7.55 -34.15
CA PHE A 484 12.59 -7.07 -35.19
C PHE A 484 13.48 -5.90 -34.73
N GLY A 485 13.33 -5.42 -33.50
CA GLY A 485 14.18 -4.37 -32.93
C GLY A 485 15.57 -4.87 -32.51
N PRO A 486 16.47 -3.97 -32.06
CA PRO A 486 17.87 -4.28 -31.75
C PRO A 486 18.06 -5.00 -30.39
N GLY A 487 17.23 -6.00 -30.10
CA GLY A 487 17.28 -6.79 -28.87
C GLY A 487 18.24 -7.98 -28.92
N ALA A 488 18.51 -8.58 -27.76
CA ALA A 488 19.24 -9.85 -27.68
C ALA A 488 18.47 -10.99 -28.37
N GLU A 489 19.20 -11.96 -28.94
CA GLU A 489 18.66 -13.09 -29.71
C GLU A 489 17.54 -13.84 -28.98
N GLU A 490 17.74 -14.15 -27.68
CA GLU A 490 16.74 -14.85 -26.87
C GLU A 490 15.43 -14.05 -26.75
N SER A 491 15.52 -12.72 -26.58
CA SER A 491 14.34 -11.85 -26.47
C SER A 491 13.61 -11.77 -27.80
N GLN A 492 14.34 -11.53 -28.91
CA GLN A 492 13.73 -11.47 -30.24
C GLN A 492 13.02 -12.79 -30.60
N ARG A 493 13.67 -13.95 -30.38
CA ARG A 493 13.04 -15.27 -30.62
C ARG A 493 11.75 -15.45 -29.82
N ARG A 494 11.78 -15.14 -28.53
CA ARG A 494 10.61 -15.29 -27.65
C ARG A 494 9.42 -14.45 -28.12
N PHE A 495 9.65 -13.19 -28.51
CA PHE A 495 8.59 -12.31 -29.01
C PHE A 495 8.12 -12.72 -30.41
N ARG A 496 9.04 -13.11 -31.29
CA ARG A 496 8.72 -13.63 -32.63
C ARG A 496 7.83 -14.87 -32.56
N ASP A 497 8.18 -15.85 -31.72
CA ASP A 497 7.39 -17.08 -31.56
C ASP A 497 5.99 -16.78 -30.97
N SER A 498 5.91 -15.79 -30.08
CA SER A 498 4.63 -15.31 -29.54
C SER A 498 3.81 -14.56 -30.60
N PHE A 499 4.47 -13.79 -31.46
CA PHE A 499 3.86 -13.03 -32.54
C PHE A 499 3.31 -13.96 -33.63
N ALA A 500 4.08 -14.97 -34.04
CA ALA A 500 3.64 -16.00 -34.98
C ALA A 500 2.35 -16.70 -34.50
N LYS A 501 2.30 -17.08 -33.21
CA LYS A 501 1.09 -17.66 -32.59
C LYS A 501 -0.10 -16.70 -32.66
N MET A 502 0.12 -15.41 -32.38
CA MET A 502 -0.92 -14.39 -32.47
C MET A 502 -1.42 -14.26 -33.92
N MET A 503 -0.53 -14.10 -34.90
CA MET A 503 -0.89 -13.97 -36.32
C MET A 503 -1.62 -15.22 -36.85
N SER A 504 -1.28 -16.42 -36.36
CA SER A 504 -2.01 -17.64 -36.75
C SER A 504 -3.46 -17.67 -36.23
N SER A 505 -3.75 -16.93 -35.17
CA SER A 505 -5.08 -16.85 -34.55
C SER A 505 -5.95 -15.74 -35.16
N PHE A 506 -5.32 -14.72 -35.75
CA PHE A 506 -6.00 -13.58 -36.35
C PHE A 506 -5.61 -13.48 -37.83
N SER A 507 -6.56 -13.76 -38.74
CA SER A 507 -6.37 -13.65 -40.20
C SER A 507 -6.30 -12.19 -40.68
N LEU A 508 -5.49 -11.36 -40.03
CA LEU A 508 -5.36 -9.94 -40.32
C LEU A 508 -4.14 -9.72 -41.22
N ASP A 509 -4.42 -9.30 -42.46
CA ASP A 509 -3.44 -8.66 -43.35
C ASP A 509 -3.02 -7.33 -42.69
N SER A 510 -2.10 -7.42 -41.73
CA SER A 510 -1.77 -6.32 -40.82
C SER A 510 -0.94 -5.28 -41.55
N PHE A 511 -1.48 -4.07 -41.66
CA PHE A 511 -0.80 -2.92 -42.27
C PHE A 511 -0.16 -2.04 -41.19
N LEU A 512 1.18 -1.92 -41.22
CA LEU A 512 1.98 -1.19 -40.24
C LEU A 512 2.71 -0.02 -40.91
N SER A 513 2.38 1.20 -40.50
CA SER A 513 3.04 2.42 -40.99
C SER A 513 4.14 2.88 -40.02
N TYR A 514 5.26 3.37 -40.57
CA TYR A 514 6.41 3.92 -39.86
C TYR A 514 6.84 5.27 -40.47
N PRO A 515 7.45 6.18 -39.69
CA PRO A 515 7.72 6.08 -38.26
C PRO A 515 6.44 6.13 -37.41
N HIS A 516 6.39 5.40 -36.29
CA HIS A 516 5.24 5.41 -35.37
C HIS A 516 5.73 5.39 -33.93
N LYS A 517 5.59 6.50 -33.19
CA LYS A 517 5.88 6.62 -31.74
C LYS A 517 7.21 5.98 -31.27
N GLY A 518 8.25 5.96 -32.11
CA GLY A 518 9.54 5.32 -31.80
C GLY A 518 9.55 3.78 -31.84
N TYR A 519 8.53 3.14 -32.41
CA TYR A 519 8.49 1.69 -32.59
C TYR A 519 9.52 1.24 -33.63
N TYR A 520 10.18 0.11 -33.38
CA TYR A 520 11.11 -0.48 -34.33
C TYR A 520 10.36 -1.16 -35.47
N ALA A 521 10.75 -0.85 -36.70
CA ALA A 521 10.20 -1.49 -37.89
C ALA A 521 10.90 -2.82 -38.20
N PRO A 522 10.25 -3.75 -38.92
CA PRO A 522 10.91 -4.95 -39.42
C PRO A 522 12.13 -4.68 -40.31
N PHE A 523 12.12 -3.54 -40.99
CA PHE A 523 13.26 -3.00 -41.71
C PHE A 523 13.25 -1.48 -41.66
N ASN A 524 14.44 -0.89 -41.69
CA ASN A 524 14.69 0.51 -41.97
C ASN A 524 15.12 0.66 -43.43
N ILE A 525 14.84 1.81 -44.03
CA ILE A 525 15.14 2.09 -45.42
C ILE A 525 15.72 3.50 -45.56
N PHE A 526 16.69 3.63 -46.45
CA PHE A 526 17.25 4.90 -46.90
C PHE A 526 17.08 5.00 -48.41
N CYS A 527 16.57 6.13 -48.89
CA CYS A 527 16.30 6.35 -50.31
C CYS A 527 17.20 7.47 -50.82
N GLY A 528 17.89 7.24 -51.94
CA GLY A 528 18.76 8.21 -52.59
C GLY A 528 18.70 8.06 -54.10
N PHE A 529 18.63 9.15 -54.84
CA PHE A 529 18.80 9.09 -56.29
C PHE A 529 20.26 8.86 -56.64
N SER A 530 20.54 8.03 -57.65
CA SER A 530 21.89 7.95 -58.20
C SER A 530 22.23 9.24 -58.95
N GLU A 531 23.54 9.55 -59.07
CA GLU A 531 23.97 10.75 -59.78
C GLU A 531 23.49 10.71 -61.24
N VAL A 532 22.67 11.69 -61.62
CA VAL A 532 22.16 11.80 -62.98
C VAL A 532 23.26 12.37 -63.86
N HIS A 533 23.55 11.71 -64.99
CA HIS A 533 24.46 12.21 -66.01
C HIS A 533 23.68 12.46 -67.32
N GLY A 534 23.09 13.64 -67.47
CA GLY A 534 22.44 14.11 -68.71
C GLY A 534 20.94 14.43 -68.57
N ASP A 535 20.32 14.89 -69.67
CA ASP A 535 18.88 15.21 -69.82
C ASP A 535 18.01 13.94 -70.03
N ASP A 536 18.32 12.83 -69.35
CA ASP A 536 17.51 11.61 -69.45
C ASP A 536 16.30 11.72 -68.51
N SER A 537 15.09 11.42 -69.00
CA SER A 537 13.88 11.46 -68.16
C SER A 537 13.77 10.25 -67.24
N MET A 538 14.63 9.24 -67.42
CA MET A 538 14.68 8.05 -66.59
C MET A 538 15.66 8.23 -65.43
N HIS A 539 15.13 8.33 -64.22
CA HIS A 539 15.91 8.48 -63.00
C HIS A 539 15.87 7.22 -62.15
N GLU A 540 17.01 6.85 -61.58
CA GLU A 540 17.13 5.69 -60.71
C GLU A 540 17.15 6.11 -59.23
N LEU A 541 16.18 5.61 -58.48
CA LEU A 541 16.15 5.71 -57.03
C LEU A 541 16.75 4.44 -56.42
N VAL A 542 17.86 4.57 -55.72
CA VAL A 542 18.50 3.51 -54.93
C VAL A 542 17.90 3.50 -53.52
N MET A 543 17.39 2.35 -53.13
CA MET A 543 16.85 2.08 -51.79
C MET A 543 17.75 1.11 -51.05
N VAL A 544 18.25 1.51 -49.90
CA VAL A 544 19.11 0.70 -49.03
C VAL A 544 18.31 0.25 -47.81
N PHE A 545 18.08 -1.05 -47.70
CA PHE A 545 17.33 -1.68 -46.63
C PHE A 545 18.27 -2.25 -45.57
N ARG A 546 17.87 -2.14 -44.30
CA ARG A 546 18.54 -2.75 -43.13
C ARG A 546 17.52 -3.33 -42.18
N THR A 547 17.86 -4.41 -41.49
CA THR A 547 17.04 -4.99 -40.42
C THR A 547 17.88 -5.24 -39.18
N HIS A 548 17.27 -5.21 -37.99
CA HIS A 548 17.89 -5.68 -36.75
C HIS A 548 17.48 -7.12 -36.39
N SER A 549 16.68 -7.77 -37.23
CA SER A 549 16.23 -9.13 -36.99
C SER A 549 17.39 -10.12 -36.96
N ILE A 550 17.35 -11.03 -36.00
CA ILE A 550 18.27 -12.16 -35.92
C ILE A 550 18.10 -13.17 -37.07
N ASP A 551 16.91 -13.25 -37.67
CA ASP A 551 16.64 -14.14 -38.79
C ASP A 551 16.63 -13.35 -40.09
N ASN A 552 16.74 -14.08 -41.20
CA ASN A 552 16.57 -13.47 -42.52
C ASN A 552 15.10 -13.08 -42.72
N VAL A 553 14.91 -11.85 -43.18
CA VAL A 553 13.60 -11.26 -43.46
C VAL A 553 13.50 -11.07 -44.97
N ASN A 554 12.46 -11.63 -45.59
CA ASN A 554 12.22 -11.40 -47.02
C ASN A 554 11.20 -10.28 -47.20
N VAL A 555 11.51 -9.30 -48.05
CA VAL A 555 10.62 -8.19 -48.41
C VAL A 555 10.28 -8.30 -49.88
N ASP A 556 9.00 -8.51 -50.18
CA ASP A 556 8.49 -8.57 -51.55
C ASP A 556 7.41 -7.50 -51.78
N SER A 557 6.84 -7.50 -52.99
CA SER A 557 5.74 -6.60 -53.36
C SER A 557 6.07 -5.12 -53.09
N LEU A 558 7.33 -4.75 -53.36
CA LEU A 558 7.85 -3.42 -53.07
C LEU A 558 7.21 -2.39 -53.98
N CYS A 559 6.67 -1.33 -53.37
CA CYS A 559 6.03 -0.22 -54.06
C CYS A 559 6.59 1.08 -53.53
N VAL A 560 6.97 1.99 -54.43
CA VAL A 560 7.61 3.25 -54.10
C VAL A 560 6.82 4.39 -54.73
N ASN A 561 6.57 5.42 -53.95
CA ASN A 561 5.93 6.64 -54.39
C ASN A 561 6.90 7.82 -54.25
N LEU A 562 6.93 8.63 -55.30
CA LEU A 562 7.59 9.93 -55.30
C LEU A 562 6.54 11.03 -55.25
N SER A 563 6.76 11.99 -54.38
CA SER A 563 6.03 13.25 -54.38
C SER A 563 6.84 14.30 -55.13
N ARG A 564 6.13 15.22 -55.79
CA ARG A 564 6.73 16.32 -56.52
C ARG A 564 6.46 17.64 -55.80
N MET A 565 7.51 18.42 -55.59
CA MET A 565 7.41 19.81 -55.18
C MET A 565 7.69 20.75 -56.35
N ARG A 566 6.82 21.74 -56.53
CA ARG A 566 6.98 22.84 -57.49
C ARG A 566 6.56 24.15 -56.83
N ASP A 567 7.38 25.19 -56.97
CA ASP A 567 7.12 26.52 -56.40
C ASP A 567 6.79 26.47 -54.88
N ASN A 568 7.51 25.63 -54.13
CA ASN A 568 7.30 25.36 -52.70
C ASN A 568 5.89 24.83 -52.34
N LYS A 569 5.17 24.24 -53.30
CA LYS A 569 3.91 23.54 -53.06
C LYS A 569 4.05 22.08 -53.45
N LEU A 570 3.50 21.21 -52.61
CA LEU A 570 3.33 19.81 -52.92
C LEU A 570 2.31 19.68 -54.04
N ASP A 571 2.68 18.98 -55.11
CA ASP A 571 1.73 18.63 -56.15
C ASP A 571 0.80 17.50 -55.66
N SER A 572 -0.44 17.53 -56.13
CA SER A 572 -1.44 16.49 -55.87
C SER A 572 -1.10 15.15 -56.54
N TRP A 573 -0.21 15.15 -57.53
CA TRP A 573 0.14 13.96 -58.29
C TRP A 573 1.42 13.31 -57.76
N ALA A 574 1.30 12.05 -57.34
CA ALA A 574 2.42 11.19 -56.94
C ALA A 574 2.75 10.20 -58.05
N THR A 575 4.03 10.05 -58.38
CA THR A 575 4.50 9.03 -59.33
C THR A 575 4.79 7.75 -58.57
N GLN A 576 4.26 6.62 -59.03
CA GLN A 576 4.39 5.31 -58.36
C GLN A 576 5.10 4.31 -59.27
N THR A 577 5.96 3.48 -58.69
CA THR A 577 6.55 2.33 -59.37
C THR A 577 6.61 1.11 -58.45
N SER A 578 6.60 -0.09 -59.01
CA SER A 578 6.77 -1.35 -58.28
C SER A 578 8.08 -2.02 -58.64
N VAL A 579 8.70 -2.69 -57.66
CA VAL A 579 9.91 -3.49 -57.89
C VAL A 579 9.53 -4.97 -57.86
N ASP A 580 9.77 -5.66 -58.97
CA ASP A 580 9.41 -7.08 -59.14
C ASP A 580 10.31 -8.05 -58.35
N ARG A 581 11.43 -7.56 -57.80
CA ARG A 581 12.40 -8.39 -57.06
C ARG A 581 12.10 -8.39 -55.57
N SER A 582 12.10 -9.57 -54.96
CA SER A 582 12.14 -9.72 -53.51
C SER A 582 13.54 -9.45 -52.98
N VAL A 583 13.62 -8.92 -51.76
CA VAL A 583 14.86 -8.54 -51.09
C VAL A 583 15.00 -9.36 -49.83
N GLU A 584 16.05 -10.16 -49.74
CA GLU A 584 16.42 -10.82 -48.49
C GLU A 584 17.29 -9.88 -47.65
N LEU A 585 16.88 -9.67 -46.40
CA LEU A 585 17.56 -8.84 -45.41
C LEU A 585 18.12 -9.73 -44.31
N CYS A 586 19.33 -9.43 -43.85
CA CYS A 586 19.92 -10.04 -42.66
C CYS A 586 20.51 -8.95 -41.78
N SER A 587 20.65 -9.21 -40.47
CA SER A 587 21.23 -8.22 -39.54
C SER A 587 22.70 -7.87 -39.83
N CYS A 588 23.42 -8.72 -40.56
CA CYS A 588 24.85 -8.55 -40.82
C CYS A 588 25.15 -7.60 -41.99
N ASN A 589 24.24 -7.48 -42.97
CA ASN A 589 24.49 -6.75 -44.22
C ASN A 589 23.28 -5.90 -44.62
N SER A 590 23.54 -4.76 -45.27
CA SER A 590 22.48 -4.01 -45.97
C SER A 590 22.26 -4.55 -47.37
N SER A 591 21.01 -4.54 -47.82
CA SER A 591 20.63 -4.90 -49.19
C SER A 591 20.15 -3.65 -49.94
N SER A 592 20.52 -3.50 -51.21
CA SER A 592 20.11 -2.36 -52.04
C SER A 592 19.28 -2.80 -53.24
N VAL A 593 18.25 -2.03 -53.55
CA VAL A 593 17.42 -2.21 -54.75
C VAL A 593 17.19 -0.87 -55.41
N SER A 594 17.20 -0.86 -56.74
CA SER A 594 16.92 0.32 -57.53
C SER A 594 15.52 0.27 -58.14
N ALA A 595 14.87 1.42 -58.22
CA ALA A 595 13.61 1.63 -58.90
C ALA A 595 13.79 2.74 -59.95
N LEU A 596 13.34 2.48 -61.19
CA LEU A 596 13.41 3.45 -62.27
C LEU A 596 12.09 4.23 -62.35
N PHE A 597 12.20 5.54 -62.49
CA PHE A 597 11.09 6.47 -62.63
C PHE A 597 11.25 7.31 -63.89
N ASP A 598 10.15 7.46 -64.65
CA ASP A 598 10.07 8.38 -65.78
C ASP A 598 9.58 9.76 -65.26
N LEU A 599 10.52 10.67 -65.00
CA LEU A 599 10.29 12.00 -64.43
C LEU A 599 10.37 13.07 -65.53
N ARG A 600 9.29 13.22 -66.30
CA ARG A 600 9.29 14.13 -67.46
C ARG A 600 9.01 15.59 -67.12
N GLU A 601 8.34 15.83 -66.00
CA GLU A 601 7.89 17.16 -65.65
C GLU A 601 8.88 17.84 -64.68
N PRO A 602 9.21 19.12 -64.87
CA PRO A 602 10.18 19.80 -64.02
C PRO A 602 9.68 19.94 -62.58
N GLY A 603 10.59 19.84 -61.62
CA GLY A 603 10.30 19.93 -60.20
C GLY A 603 11.31 19.19 -59.33
N VAL A 604 11.17 19.34 -58.01
CA VAL A 604 11.95 18.58 -57.04
C VAL A 604 11.17 17.33 -56.66
N TYR A 605 11.71 16.17 -56.99
CA TYR A 605 11.15 14.88 -56.63
C TYR A 605 11.83 14.34 -55.39
N TYR A 606 11.04 13.73 -54.51
CA TYR A 606 11.56 13.07 -53.34
C TYR A 606 10.69 11.87 -52.99
N CYS A 607 11.31 10.88 -52.35
CA CYS A 607 10.61 9.67 -51.94
C CYS A 607 9.66 10.00 -50.79
N SER A 608 8.35 9.89 -51.03
CA SER A 608 7.32 10.19 -50.02
C SER A 608 6.84 8.95 -49.28
N ARG A 609 6.84 7.79 -49.95
CA ARG A 609 6.34 6.54 -49.35
C ARG A 609 7.01 5.31 -49.96
N VAL A 610 7.35 4.34 -49.11
CA VAL A 610 7.76 3.00 -49.54
C VAL A 610 6.93 1.95 -48.82
N GLN A 611 6.34 1.03 -49.57
CA GLN A 611 5.60 -0.11 -49.05
C GLN A 611 6.29 -1.41 -49.43
N GLY A 612 6.20 -2.41 -48.56
CA GLY A 612 6.67 -3.77 -48.86
C GLY A 612 5.97 -4.78 -47.98
N ARG A 613 5.86 -6.01 -48.46
CA ARG A 613 5.35 -7.13 -47.69
C ARG A 613 6.51 -7.91 -47.09
N VAL A 614 6.54 -7.94 -45.77
CA VAL A 614 7.57 -8.59 -44.96
C VAL A 614 7.14 -10.02 -44.63
N LYS A 615 8.02 -10.99 -44.89
CA LYS A 615 7.85 -12.40 -44.55
C LYS A 615 9.03 -12.88 -43.69
N CYS A 616 8.71 -13.44 -42.54
CA CYS A 616 9.67 -14.03 -41.60
C CYS A 616 9.03 -15.22 -40.87
N GLY A 617 9.33 -16.44 -41.32
CA GLY A 617 8.64 -17.65 -40.84
C GLY A 617 7.13 -17.56 -41.13
N ASP A 618 6.30 -17.76 -40.10
CA ASP A 618 4.83 -17.67 -40.20
C ASP A 618 4.29 -16.22 -40.10
N ILE A 619 5.17 -15.23 -39.93
CA ILE A 619 4.77 -13.81 -39.82
C ILE A 619 4.77 -13.19 -41.21
N CYS A 620 3.62 -12.63 -41.61
CA CYS A 620 3.44 -11.87 -42.85
C CYS A 620 2.83 -10.49 -42.52
N LEU A 621 3.54 -9.41 -42.84
CA LEU A 621 3.13 -8.03 -42.51
C LEU A 621 3.24 -7.14 -43.74
N ASN A 622 2.27 -6.26 -43.96
CA ASN A 622 2.39 -5.19 -44.95
C ASN A 622 2.95 -3.96 -44.23
N VAL A 623 4.15 -3.53 -44.59
CA VAL A 623 4.89 -2.45 -43.93
C VAL A 623 4.99 -1.26 -44.86
N GLU A 624 4.76 -0.07 -44.31
CA GLU A 624 4.85 1.21 -44.99
C GLU A 624 5.80 2.13 -44.24
N TRP A 625 6.66 2.81 -44.98
CA TRP A 625 7.42 3.97 -44.55
C TRP A 625 6.84 5.22 -45.21
N ASN A 626 6.47 6.20 -44.40
CA ASN A 626 6.06 7.54 -44.84
C ASN A 626 7.17 8.54 -44.50
N PHE A 627 7.58 9.32 -45.49
CA PHE A 627 8.65 10.32 -45.38
C PHE A 627 8.14 11.76 -45.45
N ASP A 628 6.86 11.96 -45.80
CA ASP A 628 6.22 13.28 -45.86
C ASP A 628 6.00 13.92 -44.47
N ASP A 629 6.20 13.15 -43.39
CA ASP A 629 5.92 13.60 -42.04
C ASP A 629 7.08 14.47 -41.50
N THR A 630 6.97 15.79 -41.70
CA THR A 630 7.93 16.85 -41.31
C THR A 630 8.32 16.92 -39.82
N SER A 631 7.87 15.98 -38.99
CA SER A 631 8.11 15.94 -37.55
C SER A 631 9.38 15.19 -37.12
N VAL A 632 10.16 14.61 -38.04
CA VAL A 632 11.43 13.93 -37.75
C VAL A 632 12.56 14.58 -38.55
N GLU A 633 13.67 14.92 -37.90
CA GLU A 633 14.86 15.55 -38.52
C GLU A 633 15.25 14.84 -39.83
N ASN A 634 15.04 15.54 -40.95
CA ASN A 634 15.19 15.09 -42.33
C ASN A 634 16.65 14.82 -42.74
N ASN A 635 17.24 13.74 -42.22
CA ASN A 635 18.54 13.24 -42.70
C ASN A 635 18.43 12.05 -43.67
N ASN A 636 17.22 11.57 -43.98
CA ASN A 636 17.03 10.29 -44.70
C ASN A 636 16.29 10.38 -46.05
N VAL A 637 15.99 11.59 -46.56
CA VAL A 637 15.20 11.76 -47.79
C VAL A 637 16.10 12.21 -48.94
N GLY A 638 16.36 11.31 -49.89
CA GLY A 638 16.99 11.66 -51.17
C GLY A 638 16.10 12.56 -52.01
N THR A 639 16.67 13.65 -52.51
CA THR A 639 16.01 14.62 -53.40
C THR A 639 16.64 14.55 -54.79
N ALA A 640 15.82 14.53 -55.83
CA ALA A 640 16.23 14.77 -57.21
C ALA A 640 15.67 16.12 -57.65
N VAL A 641 16.52 16.94 -58.28
CA VAL A 641 16.12 18.21 -58.89
C VAL A 641 16.15 18.00 -60.39
N TYR A 642 14.99 18.08 -61.04
CA TYR A 642 14.83 17.98 -62.49
C TYR A 642 14.29 19.27 -63.08
#